data_AF-A0A3M1B8N9-F1
#
_entry.id   AF-A0A3M1B8N9-F1
#
_cell.length_a   1.000
_cell.length_b   1.000
_cell.length_c   1.000
_cell.angle_alpha   90.00
_cell.angle_beta   90.00
_cell.angle_gamma   90.00
#
_symmetry.space_group_name_H-M   'P 1'
#
loop_
_entity.id
_entity.type
_entity.pdbx_description
1 polymer ?
#
loop_
_entity_poly.entity_id
_entity_poly.type
_entity_poly.pdbx_seq_one_letter_code
_entity_poly.pdbx_strand_id
1 'polypeptide(L)'
;MDTRSNLNIMDFSNIIQALATTQRTGTLKVCNEEDEKKYLYFKDGFIELVYVPGQEDFAATAFLKSGFLDEKQIHSLYLLQSKTHGSIAQLAWETKLLTEAEILDALSFQIQEEVSEIFIWKDVHCEFIENTPPANYQDYNFLSQPVRLNASSLLMEAARVNDEWNRIKQAIPSMKDVYQVSPDSFHFFDENNPRTKFVREILSLVDGVRDVLEITQRAKMSKFDALDILKDLVQEEEILPLKHTELLELAKKAQQKGNLQKALRLYERAEELGADNYDLPDKIAKSYEALGKVRKAIEKYLDFAAKCCTKNDLDEAILTYYKVIRLDPNDLSTHEKLISLLLEENRKEEAVRQYKNLIAKYKKFDLEDKLLEAWKSVCLHSPTPCKEGFEELGQLYRKKEDTVQAIIDFDEMATNFLLSERFEDAILCYQQILQLDEECIEARLQLASTYSQIGRADEAVEEYKKMAEMLSRSGVIQNSTNWQFLVTTYEKIVDLEPDNYTARKWLANAYLESNQPKKALQHLEDIRLIFQRKKQYDQVVEALQSLLQVLPENIQYYEELAQAYLELQEKEKAAQTYHQAGKLSAEQEKFDEAHQYYQRALEIQPFDLSAHQAIASLLKRQNRMEEAVEKYRDIRRLLEGAGMYLEAINVCEEIFRIVYEETYTLKDIARLYEKCQGRRGALEHYVKYARKSLQDNNISEAKFALQKIKALDPNDGNIDAIEFDIQHRENLLAGSPVARQAPPTETRVSPPSQPTTQAKRTSGGTRILRPTISKKVSPSHKKKEEPKPQTLSSQLERLKTLKKGKSSPQPQNAQVKQISVKNFAQHLKALKKGTSPSSSAKIQKDKSLLSAASALKGIKSSPPSTPSSPSTPSKENVDSVEVQKDKSLLSAADILRGMKNKPK
;
A
#
# COMPACT_ATOMS: atom_id res chain seq x y z
N MET A 1 -12.45 -53.05 29.94
CA MET A 1 -11.44 -53.24 28.89
C MET A 1 -11.90 -52.40 27.71
N ASP A 2 -11.36 -51.20 27.55
CA ASP A 2 -11.62 -50.34 26.39
C ASP A 2 -10.68 -50.76 25.26
N THR A 3 -11.14 -51.64 24.38
CA THR A 3 -10.42 -51.99 23.15
C THR A 3 -11.27 -51.57 21.95
N ARG A 4 -11.15 -50.29 21.57
CA ARG A 4 -11.50 -49.83 20.22
C ARG A 4 -10.39 -50.30 19.28
N SER A 5 -10.43 -51.57 18.90
CA SER A 5 -9.56 -52.17 17.90
C SER A 5 -10.44 -52.85 16.86
N ASN A 6 -10.18 -52.57 15.57
CA ASN A 6 -10.79 -53.32 14.47
C ASN A 6 -10.52 -54.81 14.69
N LEU A 7 -11.56 -55.62 14.89
CA LEU A 7 -11.45 -57.06 15.06
C LEU A 7 -11.79 -57.74 13.72
N ASN A 8 -11.01 -58.74 13.35
CA ASN A 8 -11.25 -59.52 12.13
C ASN A 8 -12.32 -60.60 12.41
N ILE A 9 -12.95 -61.14 11.37
CA ILE A 9 -14.02 -62.17 11.46
C ILE A 9 -13.56 -63.40 12.26
N MET A 10 -12.28 -63.78 12.17
CA MET A 10 -11.68 -64.86 12.95
C MET A 10 -11.73 -64.58 14.47
N ASP A 11 -11.63 -63.32 14.87
CA ASP A 11 -11.72 -62.91 16.27
C ASP A 11 -13.19 -62.87 16.74
N PHE A 12 -14.13 -62.55 15.85
CA PHE A 12 -15.57 -62.58 16.14
C PHE A 12 -16.08 -64.00 16.46
N SER A 13 -15.67 -65.00 15.67
CA SER A 13 -15.98 -66.42 15.95
C SER A 13 -15.52 -66.84 17.35
N ASN A 14 -14.30 -66.43 17.72
CA ASN A 14 -13.73 -66.72 19.04
C ASN A 14 -14.52 -66.05 20.17
N ILE A 15 -15.00 -64.81 19.97
CA ILE A 15 -15.81 -64.10 20.96
C ILE A 15 -17.14 -64.81 21.20
N ILE A 16 -17.86 -65.20 20.14
CA ILE A 16 -19.13 -65.94 20.27
C ILE A 16 -18.90 -67.28 20.98
N GLN A 17 -17.85 -68.02 20.61
CA GLN A 17 -17.53 -69.30 21.24
C GLN A 17 -17.13 -69.13 22.71
N ALA A 18 -16.38 -68.07 23.05
CA ALA A 18 -15.99 -67.76 24.42
C ALA A 18 -17.22 -67.42 25.29
N LEU A 19 -18.13 -66.58 24.80
CA LEU A 19 -19.37 -66.24 25.51
C LEU A 19 -20.26 -67.46 25.75
N ALA A 20 -20.37 -68.35 24.76
CA ALA A 20 -21.12 -69.59 24.88
C ALA A 20 -20.49 -70.59 25.86
N THR A 21 -19.17 -70.80 25.78
CA THR A 21 -18.44 -71.73 26.66
C THR A 21 -18.43 -71.27 28.12
N THR A 22 -18.36 -69.96 28.33
CA THR A 22 -18.39 -69.35 29.67
C THR A 22 -19.81 -69.12 30.21
N GLN A 23 -20.85 -69.53 29.48
CA GLN A 23 -22.26 -69.40 29.84
C GLN A 23 -22.65 -67.97 30.28
N ARG A 24 -22.06 -66.95 29.63
CA ARG A 24 -22.34 -65.56 30.01
C ARG A 24 -23.72 -65.11 29.55
N THR A 25 -24.31 -64.23 30.36
CA THR A 25 -25.60 -63.59 30.09
C THR A 25 -25.41 -62.08 29.90
N GLY A 26 -25.92 -61.53 28.80
CA GLY A 26 -25.73 -60.12 28.42
C GLY A 26 -25.91 -59.87 26.93
N THR A 27 -25.83 -58.61 26.51
CA THR A 27 -25.97 -58.21 25.11
C THR A 27 -24.63 -57.96 24.47
N LEU A 28 -24.33 -58.66 23.38
CA LEU A 28 -23.22 -58.36 22.48
C LEU A 28 -23.69 -57.38 21.41
N LYS A 29 -23.19 -56.16 21.49
CA LYS A 29 -23.38 -55.13 20.45
C LYS A 29 -22.30 -55.28 19.41
N VAL A 30 -22.71 -55.32 18.16
CA VAL A 30 -21.85 -55.56 17.00
C VAL A 30 -22.07 -54.45 15.99
N CYS A 31 -21.00 -53.78 15.56
CA CYS A 31 -21.06 -52.67 14.60
C CYS A 31 -20.08 -52.90 13.43
N ASN A 32 -20.47 -52.57 12.21
CA ASN A 32 -19.57 -52.56 11.04
C ASN A 32 -19.07 -51.15 10.68
N GLU A 33 -18.22 -51.05 9.65
CA GLU A 33 -17.68 -49.77 9.15
C GLU A 33 -18.75 -48.82 8.57
N GLU A 34 -19.90 -49.36 8.14
CA GLU A 34 -21.02 -48.59 7.61
C GLU A 34 -21.98 -48.08 8.71
N ASP A 35 -21.60 -48.26 9.98
CA ASP A 35 -22.36 -47.93 11.19
C ASP A 35 -23.67 -48.72 11.35
N GLU A 36 -23.79 -49.86 10.66
CA GLU A 36 -24.85 -50.85 10.89
C GLU A 36 -24.60 -51.56 12.22
N LYS A 37 -25.65 -51.71 13.02
CA LYS A 37 -25.57 -52.24 14.38
C LYS A 37 -26.49 -53.44 14.54
N LYS A 38 -25.99 -54.51 15.14
CA LYS A 38 -26.81 -55.65 15.60
C LYS A 38 -26.53 -55.93 17.07
N TYR A 39 -27.56 -56.35 17.79
CA TYR A 39 -27.48 -56.64 19.22
C TYR A 39 -27.89 -58.09 19.44
N LEU A 40 -26.95 -58.94 19.83
CA LEU A 40 -27.20 -60.34 20.11
C LEU A 40 -27.32 -60.52 21.63
N TYR A 41 -28.47 -61.00 22.09
CA TYR A 41 -28.69 -61.28 23.50
C TYR A 41 -28.35 -62.72 23.83
N PHE A 42 -27.38 -62.90 24.74
CA PHE A 42 -26.96 -64.18 25.29
C PHE A 42 -27.62 -64.42 26.65
N LYS A 43 -28.12 -65.63 26.87
CA LYS A 43 -28.61 -66.12 28.15
C LYS A 43 -28.10 -67.54 28.39
N ASP A 44 -27.38 -67.73 29.49
CA ASP A 44 -26.73 -69.00 29.85
C ASP A 44 -25.85 -69.57 28.71
N GLY A 45 -25.24 -68.68 27.90
CA GLY A 45 -24.41 -69.05 26.75
C GLY A 45 -25.15 -69.35 25.45
N PHE A 46 -26.49 -69.31 25.44
CA PHE A 46 -27.31 -69.45 24.22
C PHE A 46 -27.73 -68.08 23.68
N ILE A 47 -27.86 -67.96 22.36
CA ILE A 47 -28.42 -66.75 21.73
C ILE A 47 -29.94 -66.92 21.67
N GLU A 48 -30.66 -66.06 22.39
CA GLU A 48 -32.14 -66.10 22.45
C GLU A 48 -32.81 -65.03 21.58
N LEU A 49 -32.11 -63.91 21.31
CA LEU A 49 -32.68 -62.79 20.55
C LEU A 49 -31.60 -62.05 19.75
N VAL A 50 -31.97 -61.55 18.57
CA VAL A 50 -31.22 -60.53 17.84
C VAL A 50 -32.10 -59.31 17.64
N TYR A 51 -31.55 -58.14 17.94
CA TYR A 51 -32.20 -56.86 17.67
C TYR A 51 -31.40 -56.07 16.64
N VAL A 52 -32.08 -55.64 15.58
CA VAL A 52 -31.53 -54.79 14.52
C VAL A 52 -32.28 -53.45 14.54
N PRO A 53 -31.59 -52.32 14.78
CA PRO A 53 -32.22 -51.00 14.79
C PRO A 53 -32.85 -50.67 13.44
N GLY A 54 -34.14 -50.31 13.45
CA GLY A 54 -34.87 -49.88 12.26
C GLY A 54 -35.44 -51.00 11.40
N GLN A 55 -35.26 -52.27 11.78
CA GLN A 55 -36.01 -53.39 11.19
C GLN A 55 -37.47 -53.35 11.65
N GLU A 56 -38.39 -53.82 10.80
CA GLU A 56 -39.79 -54.06 11.20
C GLU A 56 -39.88 -55.09 12.35
N ASP A 57 -41.07 -55.36 12.88
CA ASP A 57 -41.25 -56.36 13.94
C ASP A 57 -40.57 -57.70 13.56
N PHE A 58 -39.55 -58.09 14.35
CA PHE A 58 -38.69 -59.25 14.10
C PHE A 58 -39.46 -60.56 13.86
N ALA A 59 -40.55 -60.76 14.60
CA ALA A 59 -41.43 -61.91 14.43
C ALA A 59 -42.19 -61.88 13.10
N ALA A 60 -42.66 -60.71 12.66
CA ALA A 60 -43.34 -60.59 11.37
C ALA A 60 -42.39 -60.89 10.22
N THR A 61 -41.16 -60.37 10.27
CA THR A 61 -40.14 -60.67 9.26
C THR A 61 -39.79 -62.16 9.24
N ALA A 62 -39.67 -62.77 10.43
CA ALA A 62 -39.42 -64.20 10.56
C ALA A 62 -40.52 -65.05 9.91
N PHE A 63 -41.81 -64.73 10.14
CA PHE A 63 -42.94 -65.47 9.59
C PHE A 63 -43.08 -65.33 8.07
N LEU A 64 -42.73 -64.17 7.50
CA LEU A 64 -42.71 -63.99 6.03
C LEU A 64 -41.61 -64.80 5.38
N LYS A 65 -40.37 -64.68 5.89
CA LYS A 65 -39.20 -65.29 5.25
C LYS A 65 -39.17 -66.81 5.36
N SER A 66 -39.66 -67.34 6.48
CA SER A 66 -39.86 -68.78 6.65
C SER A 66 -41.02 -69.34 5.81
N GLY A 67 -41.84 -68.47 5.22
CA GLY A 67 -42.96 -68.85 4.36
C GLY A 67 -44.18 -69.39 5.12
N PHE A 68 -44.21 -69.28 6.45
CA PHE A 68 -45.36 -69.72 7.25
C PHE A 68 -46.56 -68.78 7.13
N LEU A 69 -46.35 -67.48 6.94
CA LEU A 69 -47.42 -66.49 6.72
C LEU A 69 -47.19 -65.68 5.44
N ASP A 70 -48.29 -65.31 4.79
CA ASP A 70 -48.31 -64.38 3.66
C ASP A 70 -48.46 -62.91 4.12
N GLU A 71 -48.06 -61.96 3.26
CA GLU A 71 -48.17 -60.51 3.53
C GLU A 71 -49.58 -60.08 3.97
N LYS A 72 -50.64 -60.68 3.41
CA LYS A 72 -52.03 -60.38 3.77
C LYS A 72 -52.34 -60.79 5.21
N GLN A 73 -51.84 -61.95 5.63
CA GLN A 73 -52.04 -62.46 7.00
C GLN A 73 -51.27 -61.59 7.99
N ILE A 74 -50.06 -61.17 7.65
CA ILE A 74 -49.29 -60.25 8.49
C ILE A 74 -49.91 -58.87 8.58
N HIS A 75 -50.42 -58.32 7.47
CA HIS A 75 -51.14 -57.06 7.51
C HIS A 75 -52.37 -57.14 8.43
N SER A 76 -53.07 -58.28 8.44
CA SER A 76 -54.17 -58.50 9.39
C SER A 76 -53.68 -58.53 10.85
N LEU A 77 -52.50 -59.10 11.12
CA LEU A 77 -51.87 -59.09 12.44
C LEU A 77 -51.44 -57.69 12.87
N TYR A 78 -50.89 -56.86 11.98
CA TYR A 78 -50.60 -55.44 12.27
C TYR A 78 -51.86 -54.64 12.61
N LEU A 79 -52.96 -54.87 11.88
CA LEU A 79 -54.25 -54.24 12.17
C LEU A 79 -54.79 -54.68 13.54
N LEU A 80 -54.59 -55.94 13.93
CA LEU A 80 -54.92 -56.45 15.27
C LEU A 80 -54.01 -55.84 16.33
N GLN A 81 -52.70 -55.78 16.11
CA GLN A 81 -51.70 -55.18 17.01
C GLN A 81 -52.02 -53.70 17.31
N SER A 82 -52.54 -52.95 16.34
CA SER A 82 -52.99 -51.57 16.56
C SER A 82 -54.19 -51.44 17.51
N LYS A 83 -54.97 -52.51 17.68
CA LYS A 83 -56.17 -52.59 18.53
C LYS A 83 -55.90 -53.29 19.87
N THR A 84 -55.00 -54.25 19.88
CA THR A 84 -54.59 -55.05 21.03
C THR A 84 -53.08 -54.92 21.14
N HIS A 85 -52.56 -54.21 22.16
CA HIS A 85 -51.14 -53.90 22.38
C HIS A 85 -50.19 -55.13 22.59
N GLY A 86 -50.55 -56.33 22.11
CA GLY A 86 -49.73 -57.54 22.19
C GLY A 86 -48.69 -57.66 21.07
N SER A 87 -47.67 -58.52 21.28
CA SER A 87 -46.66 -58.82 20.24
C SER A 87 -47.27 -59.60 19.07
N ILE A 88 -46.72 -59.44 17.86
CA ILE A 88 -47.17 -60.15 16.66
C ILE A 88 -47.06 -61.68 16.82
N ALA A 89 -46.02 -62.17 17.48
CA ALA A 89 -45.87 -63.60 17.74
C ALA A 89 -46.97 -64.13 18.66
N GLN A 90 -47.35 -63.35 19.68
CA GLN A 90 -48.43 -63.70 20.59
C GLN A 90 -49.78 -63.69 19.88
N LEU A 91 -50.05 -62.67 19.05
CA LEU A 91 -51.27 -62.56 18.27
C LEU A 91 -51.40 -63.69 17.23
N ALA A 92 -50.30 -64.09 16.57
CA ALA A 92 -50.27 -65.21 15.63
C ALA A 92 -50.63 -66.54 16.32
N TRP A 93 -50.17 -66.73 17.57
CA TRP A 93 -50.50 -67.89 18.39
C TRP A 93 -51.95 -67.87 18.88
N GLU A 94 -52.42 -66.75 19.43
CA GLU A 94 -53.80 -66.60 19.95
C GLU A 94 -54.87 -66.75 18.86
N THR A 95 -54.58 -66.25 17.65
CA THR A 95 -55.45 -66.39 16.47
C THR A 95 -55.36 -67.78 15.82
N LYS A 96 -54.50 -68.66 16.32
CA LYS A 96 -54.21 -70.01 15.77
C LYS A 96 -53.78 -69.99 14.30
N LEU A 97 -53.15 -68.89 13.87
CA LEU A 97 -52.55 -68.81 12.54
C LEU A 97 -51.26 -69.62 12.46
N LEU A 98 -50.53 -69.72 13.56
CA LEU A 98 -49.30 -70.52 13.69
C LEU A 98 -49.35 -71.38 14.96
N THR A 99 -48.76 -72.56 14.87
CA THR A 99 -48.46 -73.40 16.02
C THR A 99 -47.22 -72.92 16.75
N GLU A 100 -47.05 -73.34 18.00
CA GLU A 100 -45.89 -72.99 18.81
C GLU A 100 -44.56 -73.45 18.16
N ALA A 101 -44.55 -74.64 17.54
CA ALA A 101 -43.39 -75.18 16.84
C ALA A 101 -43.01 -74.31 15.62
N GLU A 102 -44.00 -73.91 14.81
CA GLU A 102 -43.76 -73.04 13.64
C GLU A 102 -43.23 -71.66 14.05
N ILE A 103 -43.68 -71.12 15.19
CA ILE A 103 -43.16 -69.85 15.72
C ILE A 103 -41.70 -70.00 16.16
N LEU A 104 -41.37 -71.09 16.88
CA LEU A 104 -39.99 -71.37 17.31
C LEU A 104 -39.05 -71.58 16.12
N ASP A 105 -39.49 -72.32 15.11
CA ASP A 105 -38.71 -72.56 13.89
C ASP A 105 -38.49 -71.26 13.11
N ALA A 106 -39.52 -70.43 12.96
CA ALA A 106 -39.41 -69.15 12.27
C ALA A 106 -38.45 -68.18 12.98
N LEU A 107 -38.57 -68.04 14.31
CA LEU A 107 -37.70 -67.16 15.09
C LEU A 107 -36.26 -67.67 15.09
N SER A 108 -36.05 -68.98 15.21
CA SER A 108 -34.72 -69.60 15.14
C SER A 108 -34.08 -69.36 13.77
N PHE A 109 -34.85 -69.52 12.70
CA PHE A 109 -34.42 -69.24 11.34
C PHE A 109 -34.01 -67.76 11.17
N GLN A 110 -34.79 -66.81 11.67
CA GLN A 110 -34.46 -65.39 11.57
C GLN A 110 -33.21 -65.02 12.37
N ILE A 111 -33.06 -65.54 13.59
CA ILE A 111 -31.85 -65.30 14.39
C ILE A 111 -30.62 -65.85 13.66
N GLN A 112 -30.71 -67.07 13.14
CA GLN A 112 -29.62 -67.68 12.37
C GLN A 112 -29.26 -66.87 11.12
N GLU A 113 -30.25 -66.33 10.40
CA GLU A 113 -30.01 -65.45 9.24
C GLU A 113 -29.26 -64.17 9.65
N GLU A 114 -29.72 -63.47 10.69
CA GLU A 114 -29.15 -62.19 11.11
C GLU A 114 -27.73 -62.34 11.67
N VAL A 115 -27.46 -63.44 12.39
CA VAL A 115 -26.14 -63.75 12.93
C VAL A 115 -25.17 -64.14 11.81
N SER A 116 -25.59 -64.99 10.87
CA SER A 116 -24.76 -65.40 9.73
C SER A 116 -24.34 -64.22 8.86
N GLU A 117 -25.18 -63.18 8.73
CA GLU A 117 -24.83 -61.98 7.97
C GLU A 117 -23.64 -61.21 8.57
N ILE A 118 -23.47 -61.22 9.89
CA ILE A 118 -22.34 -60.53 10.56
C ILE A 118 -21.01 -61.13 10.10
N PHE A 119 -20.96 -62.43 9.80
CA PHE A 119 -19.74 -63.10 9.34
C PHE A 119 -19.33 -62.70 7.92
N ILE A 120 -20.20 -62.04 7.15
CA ILE A 120 -19.85 -61.44 5.86
C ILE A 120 -19.12 -60.10 6.03
N TRP A 121 -19.30 -59.41 7.16
CA TRP A 121 -18.75 -58.09 7.37
C TRP A 121 -17.22 -58.13 7.44
N LYS A 122 -16.55 -57.24 6.70
CA LYS A 122 -15.07 -57.22 6.63
C LYS A 122 -14.43 -56.92 7.97
N ASP A 123 -14.95 -55.93 8.67
CA ASP A 123 -14.44 -55.44 9.95
C ASP A 123 -15.61 -55.24 10.92
N VAL A 124 -15.44 -55.75 12.13
CA VAL A 124 -16.50 -55.80 13.12
C VAL A 124 -15.99 -55.26 14.45
N HIS A 125 -16.79 -54.43 15.09
CA HIS A 125 -16.52 -53.90 16.42
C HIS A 125 -17.54 -54.49 17.39
N CYS A 126 -17.03 -55.16 18.42
CA CYS A 126 -17.85 -55.84 19.40
C CYS A 126 -17.73 -55.20 20.78
N GLU A 127 -18.86 -54.99 21.44
CA GLU A 127 -18.95 -54.47 22.80
C GLU A 127 -19.96 -55.35 23.58
N PHE A 128 -19.49 -56.04 24.62
CA PHE A 128 -20.35 -56.90 25.45
C PHE A 128 -20.80 -56.17 26.71
N ILE A 129 -22.12 -56.09 26.92
CA ILE A 129 -22.75 -55.45 28.07
C ILE A 129 -23.40 -56.54 28.93
N GLU A 130 -22.85 -56.79 30.12
CA GLU A 130 -23.32 -57.84 31.02
C GLU A 130 -24.74 -57.58 31.55
N ASN A 131 -25.54 -58.66 31.65
CA ASN A 131 -26.86 -58.71 32.29
C ASN A 131 -27.90 -57.66 31.82
N THR A 132 -27.70 -57.05 30.66
CA THR A 132 -28.58 -56.00 30.14
C THR A 132 -29.23 -56.49 28.84
N PRO A 133 -30.56 -56.68 28.78
CA PRO A 133 -31.26 -56.96 27.53
C PRO A 133 -31.37 -55.69 26.66
N PRO A 134 -31.51 -55.81 25.33
CA PRO A 134 -31.68 -54.65 24.44
C PRO A 134 -33.01 -53.91 24.72
N ALA A 135 -33.08 -52.62 24.39
CA ALA A 135 -34.20 -51.74 24.76
C ALA A 135 -35.59 -52.19 24.26
N ASN A 136 -35.65 -52.96 23.17
CA ASN A 136 -36.88 -53.51 22.57
C ASN A 136 -37.01 -55.03 22.81
N TYR A 137 -36.46 -55.54 23.92
CA TYR A 137 -36.54 -56.94 24.27
C TYR A 137 -38.00 -57.35 24.53
N GLN A 138 -38.54 -58.21 23.66
CA GLN A 138 -39.87 -58.80 23.81
C GLN A 138 -39.73 -60.19 24.42
N ASP A 139 -40.28 -60.38 25.63
CA ASP A 139 -40.32 -61.68 26.28
C ASP A 139 -41.42 -62.54 25.67
N TYR A 140 -41.04 -63.62 24.97
CA TYR A 140 -41.97 -64.62 24.45
C TYR A 140 -42.41 -65.63 25.53
N ASN A 141 -42.86 -65.13 26.69
CA ASN A 141 -43.22 -65.92 27.87
C ASN A 141 -44.42 -66.88 27.65
N PHE A 142 -45.14 -66.74 26.53
CA PHE A 142 -46.24 -67.64 26.16
C PHE A 142 -45.76 -68.94 25.50
N LEU A 143 -44.49 -69.02 25.09
CA LEU A 143 -43.88 -70.24 24.57
C LEU A 143 -43.47 -71.16 25.74
N SER A 144 -43.67 -72.47 25.58
CA SER A 144 -43.29 -73.47 26.58
C SER A 144 -41.77 -73.61 26.74
N GLN A 145 -41.01 -73.22 25.71
CA GLN A 145 -39.54 -73.17 25.73
C GLN A 145 -39.04 -71.88 25.03
N PRO A 146 -37.97 -71.25 25.53
CA PRO A 146 -37.35 -70.13 24.84
C PRO A 146 -36.59 -70.59 23.60
N VAL A 147 -36.47 -69.72 22.60
CA VAL A 147 -35.60 -69.94 21.45
C VAL A 147 -34.17 -70.02 21.95
N ARG A 148 -33.49 -71.14 21.70
CA ARG A 148 -32.10 -71.37 22.14
C ARG A 148 -31.25 -71.85 20.99
N LEU A 149 -30.46 -70.96 20.41
CA LEU A 149 -29.51 -71.31 19.36
C LEU A 149 -28.12 -71.57 19.94
N ASN A 150 -27.53 -72.68 19.52
CA ASN A 150 -26.19 -73.06 19.90
C ASN A 150 -25.16 -72.29 19.05
N ALA A 151 -24.19 -71.66 19.71
CA ALA A 151 -23.10 -70.97 19.04
C ALA A 151 -22.35 -71.85 18.02
N SER A 152 -22.14 -73.14 18.34
CA SER A 152 -21.40 -74.06 17.47
C SER A 152 -22.11 -74.35 16.14
N SER A 153 -23.44 -74.51 16.16
CA SER A 153 -24.22 -74.72 14.93
C SER A 153 -24.28 -73.46 14.08
N LEU A 154 -24.38 -72.28 14.73
CA LEU A 154 -24.33 -71.00 14.03
C LEU A 154 -22.97 -70.74 13.39
N LEU A 155 -21.87 -71.09 14.06
CA LEU A 155 -20.52 -70.94 13.52
C LEU A 155 -20.27 -71.87 12.32
N MET A 156 -20.79 -73.11 12.36
CA MET A 156 -20.72 -74.02 11.22
C MET A 156 -21.50 -73.49 10.03
N GLU A 157 -22.73 -73.01 10.25
CA GLU A 157 -23.51 -72.41 9.17
C GLU A 157 -22.86 -71.14 8.63
N ALA A 158 -22.37 -70.26 9.50
CA ALA A 158 -21.67 -69.05 9.12
C ALA A 158 -20.40 -69.33 8.28
N ALA A 159 -19.65 -70.39 8.61
CA ALA A 159 -18.48 -70.80 7.83
C ALA A 159 -18.87 -71.28 6.43
N ARG A 160 -19.91 -72.12 6.33
CA ARG A 160 -20.46 -72.57 5.04
C ARG A 160 -20.92 -71.37 4.20
N VAL A 161 -21.69 -70.49 4.81
CA VAL A 161 -22.23 -69.27 4.22
C VAL A 161 -21.10 -68.38 3.69
N ASN A 162 -20.00 -68.23 4.42
CA ASN A 162 -18.86 -67.41 4.00
C ASN A 162 -18.12 -68.02 2.79
N ASP A 163 -17.97 -69.35 2.74
CA ASP A 163 -17.39 -70.04 1.59
C ASP A 163 -18.25 -69.90 0.33
N GLU A 164 -19.57 -70.05 0.48
CA GLU A 164 -20.55 -69.84 -0.60
C GLU A 164 -20.62 -68.37 -1.02
N TRP A 165 -20.52 -67.43 -0.08
CA TRP A 165 -20.52 -65.98 -0.33
C TRP A 165 -19.41 -65.54 -1.29
N ASN A 166 -18.22 -66.13 -1.18
CA ASN A 166 -17.12 -65.82 -2.10
C ASN A 166 -17.45 -66.20 -3.55
N ARG A 167 -18.24 -67.26 -3.77
CA ARG A 167 -18.72 -67.67 -5.10
C ARG A 167 -19.84 -66.76 -5.58
N ILE A 168 -20.78 -66.43 -4.69
CA ILE A 168 -21.87 -65.49 -4.96
C ILE A 168 -21.31 -64.15 -5.41
N LYS A 169 -20.30 -63.62 -4.70
CA LYS A 169 -19.68 -62.32 -5.00
C LYS A 169 -18.98 -62.26 -6.37
N GLN A 170 -18.57 -63.39 -6.92
CA GLN A 170 -18.00 -63.45 -8.27
C GLN A 170 -19.08 -63.25 -9.35
N ALA A 171 -20.27 -63.81 -9.14
CA ALA A 171 -21.40 -63.67 -10.07
C ALA A 171 -22.22 -62.39 -9.82
N ILE A 172 -22.40 -62.03 -8.55
CA ILE A 172 -23.16 -60.87 -8.08
C ILE A 172 -22.20 -59.95 -7.29
N PRO A 173 -21.54 -59.00 -7.96
CA PRO A 173 -20.53 -58.17 -7.30
C PRO A 173 -21.09 -57.24 -6.24
N SER A 174 -22.35 -56.82 -6.34
CA SER A 174 -22.96 -55.84 -5.44
C SER A 174 -24.43 -56.12 -5.15
N MET A 175 -24.87 -55.87 -3.92
CA MET A 175 -26.31 -55.91 -3.55
C MET A 175 -27.14 -54.81 -4.22
N LYS A 176 -26.46 -53.84 -4.86
CA LYS A 176 -27.08 -52.74 -5.61
C LYS A 176 -27.32 -53.10 -7.08
N ASP A 177 -26.90 -54.29 -7.52
CA ASP A 177 -27.14 -54.76 -8.88
C ASP A 177 -28.64 -54.90 -9.17
N VAL A 178 -29.03 -54.62 -10.41
CA VAL A 178 -30.39 -54.85 -10.91
C VAL A 178 -30.26 -55.82 -12.06
N TYR A 179 -31.10 -56.84 -12.09
CA TYR A 179 -31.11 -57.85 -13.14
C TYR A 179 -32.43 -57.79 -13.92
N GLN A 180 -32.36 -58.14 -15.20
CA GLN A 180 -33.51 -58.34 -16.06
C GLN A 180 -33.46 -59.72 -16.69
N VAL A 181 -34.63 -60.31 -16.95
CA VAL A 181 -34.71 -61.61 -17.63
C VAL A 181 -34.19 -61.46 -19.06
N SER A 182 -33.35 -62.39 -19.49
CA SER A 182 -32.81 -62.41 -20.85
C SER A 182 -33.94 -62.63 -21.88
N PRO A 183 -34.01 -61.85 -22.97
CA PRO A 183 -35.03 -62.02 -24.01
C PRO A 183 -35.02 -63.41 -24.67
N ASP A 184 -33.85 -64.05 -24.67
CA ASP A 184 -33.61 -65.36 -25.27
C ASP A 184 -33.77 -66.52 -24.25
N SER A 185 -34.09 -66.20 -22.99
CA SER A 185 -34.29 -67.21 -21.95
C SER A 185 -35.53 -68.06 -22.22
N PHE A 186 -35.33 -69.37 -22.33
CA PHE A 186 -36.39 -70.37 -22.42
C PHE A 186 -36.39 -71.22 -21.14
N HIS A 187 -37.12 -70.76 -20.12
CA HIS A 187 -37.17 -71.46 -18.84
C HIS A 187 -37.95 -72.77 -18.94
N PHE A 188 -37.24 -73.90 -18.89
CA PHE A 188 -37.84 -75.22 -18.72
C PHE A 188 -37.86 -75.57 -17.23
N PHE A 189 -39.04 -75.59 -16.63
CA PHE A 189 -39.20 -75.96 -15.22
C PHE A 189 -39.38 -77.47 -15.10
N ASP A 190 -38.41 -78.17 -14.50
CA ASP A 190 -38.62 -79.54 -14.06
C ASP A 190 -39.55 -79.53 -12.83
N GLU A 191 -40.80 -79.94 -13.03
CA GLU A 191 -41.80 -79.99 -11.95
C GLU A 191 -41.46 -81.02 -10.87
N ASN A 192 -40.51 -81.94 -11.14
CA ASN A 192 -40.04 -82.91 -10.14
C ASN A 192 -38.92 -82.36 -9.25
N ASN A 193 -38.29 -81.23 -9.60
CA ASN A 193 -37.25 -80.63 -8.79
C ASN A 193 -37.86 -79.71 -7.71
N PRO A 194 -37.67 -79.99 -6.41
CA PRO A 194 -38.20 -79.13 -5.35
C PRO A 194 -37.64 -77.71 -5.37
N ARG A 195 -36.46 -77.50 -5.99
CA ARG A 195 -35.83 -76.18 -6.16
C ARG A 195 -36.59 -75.29 -7.14
N THR A 196 -37.38 -75.88 -8.05
CA THR A 196 -38.18 -75.19 -9.08
C THR A 196 -39.14 -74.16 -8.49
N LYS A 197 -39.73 -74.44 -7.31
CA LYS A 197 -40.63 -73.50 -6.63
C LYS A 197 -39.90 -72.21 -6.23
N PHE A 198 -38.70 -72.34 -5.67
CA PHE A 198 -37.87 -71.22 -5.22
C PHE A 198 -37.29 -70.44 -6.41
N VAL A 199 -36.88 -71.13 -7.48
CA VAL A 199 -36.43 -70.49 -8.73
C VAL A 199 -37.56 -69.65 -9.35
N ARG A 200 -38.78 -70.19 -9.44
CA ARG A 200 -39.96 -69.44 -9.92
C ARG A 200 -40.24 -68.20 -9.09
N GLU A 201 -40.07 -68.31 -7.77
CA GLU A 201 -40.25 -67.18 -6.86
C GLU A 201 -39.23 -66.06 -7.12
N ILE A 202 -37.94 -66.38 -7.20
CA ILE A 202 -36.89 -65.40 -7.51
C ILE A 202 -37.10 -64.78 -8.90
N LEU A 203 -37.39 -65.57 -9.92
CA LEU A 203 -37.69 -65.06 -11.27
C LEU A 203 -38.90 -64.13 -11.28
N SER A 204 -39.92 -64.37 -10.45
CA SER A 204 -41.07 -63.46 -10.31
C SER A 204 -40.70 -62.11 -9.70
N LEU A 205 -39.59 -62.06 -8.96
CA LEU A 205 -39.08 -60.84 -8.33
C LEU A 205 -38.11 -60.06 -9.24
N VAL A 206 -37.45 -60.73 -10.19
CA VAL A 206 -36.56 -60.12 -11.20
C VAL A 206 -37.39 -59.42 -12.28
N ASP A 207 -37.65 -58.14 -12.09
CA ASP A 207 -38.50 -57.32 -12.97
C ASP A 207 -37.74 -56.23 -13.73
N GLY A 208 -36.40 -56.19 -13.64
CA GLY A 208 -35.57 -55.12 -14.20
C GLY A 208 -35.67 -53.79 -13.44
N VAL A 209 -36.34 -53.75 -12.29
CA VAL A 209 -36.54 -52.54 -11.47
C VAL A 209 -36.04 -52.73 -10.04
N ARG A 210 -36.17 -53.92 -9.46
CA ARG A 210 -35.70 -54.25 -8.11
C ARG A 210 -34.21 -54.52 -8.09
N ASP A 211 -33.52 -53.90 -7.13
CA ASP A 211 -32.13 -54.26 -6.84
C ASP A 211 -32.07 -55.59 -6.08
N VAL A 212 -30.90 -56.23 -6.06
CA VAL A 212 -30.68 -57.51 -5.36
C VAL A 212 -31.07 -57.41 -3.88
N LEU A 213 -30.85 -56.26 -3.24
CA LEU A 213 -31.31 -56.02 -1.86
C LEU A 213 -32.83 -56.14 -1.73
N GLU A 214 -33.61 -55.50 -2.60
CA GLU A 214 -35.07 -55.60 -2.61
C GLU A 214 -35.57 -57.00 -2.96
N ILE A 215 -34.89 -57.71 -3.87
CA ILE A 215 -35.23 -59.10 -4.21
C ILE A 215 -35.05 -60.00 -2.99
N THR A 216 -33.88 -59.91 -2.33
CA THR A 216 -33.57 -60.72 -1.14
C THR A 216 -34.44 -60.38 0.07
N GLN A 217 -34.91 -59.14 0.19
CA GLN A 217 -35.85 -58.74 1.25
C GLN A 217 -37.27 -59.27 1.03
N ARG A 218 -37.70 -59.46 -0.23
CA ARG A 218 -39.07 -59.89 -0.58
C ARG A 218 -39.21 -61.39 -0.82
N ALA A 219 -38.11 -62.09 -1.07
CA ALA A 219 -38.11 -63.53 -1.26
C ALA A 219 -38.54 -64.24 0.03
N LYS A 220 -39.45 -65.21 -0.06
CA LYS A 220 -39.89 -66.08 1.05
C LYS A 220 -38.90 -67.22 1.27
N MET A 221 -37.64 -66.86 1.42
CA MET A 221 -36.53 -67.75 1.70
C MET A 221 -35.41 -66.97 2.39
N SER A 222 -34.32 -67.65 2.77
CA SER A 222 -33.18 -66.95 3.34
C SER A 222 -32.54 -66.02 2.30
N LYS A 223 -31.96 -64.91 2.77
CA LYS A 223 -31.16 -64.02 1.92
C LYS A 223 -30.08 -64.78 1.12
N PHE A 224 -29.49 -65.81 1.70
CA PHE A 224 -28.45 -66.61 1.06
C PHE A 224 -29.00 -67.55 -0.01
N ASP A 225 -30.09 -68.25 0.25
CA ASP A 225 -30.72 -69.12 -0.76
C ASP A 225 -31.19 -68.30 -1.97
N ALA A 226 -31.75 -67.11 -1.72
CA ALA A 226 -32.12 -66.18 -2.77
C ALA A 226 -30.90 -65.76 -3.62
N LEU A 227 -29.76 -65.46 -2.98
CA LEU A 227 -28.53 -65.07 -3.67
C LEU A 227 -27.85 -66.23 -4.40
N ASP A 228 -27.92 -67.45 -3.86
CA ASP A 228 -27.40 -68.65 -4.49
C ASP A 228 -28.19 -68.99 -5.76
N ILE A 229 -29.53 -68.88 -5.70
CA ILE A 229 -30.39 -69.01 -6.88
C ILE A 229 -30.11 -67.90 -7.89
N LEU A 230 -30.03 -66.63 -7.46
CA LEU A 230 -29.67 -65.53 -8.36
C LEU A 230 -28.31 -65.76 -9.02
N LYS A 231 -27.32 -66.27 -8.28
CA LYS A 231 -25.99 -66.59 -8.79
C LYS A 231 -26.06 -67.68 -9.87
N ASP A 232 -26.83 -68.75 -9.64
CA ASP A 232 -27.05 -69.81 -10.65
C ASP A 232 -27.70 -69.20 -11.91
N LEU A 233 -28.74 -68.38 -11.76
CA LEU A 233 -29.44 -67.72 -12.88
C LEU A 233 -28.54 -66.76 -13.68
N VAL A 234 -27.62 -66.04 -13.02
CA VAL A 234 -26.65 -65.17 -13.70
C VAL A 234 -25.60 -65.99 -14.45
N GLN A 235 -25.12 -67.09 -13.86
CA GLN A 235 -24.12 -67.97 -14.47
C GLN A 235 -24.66 -68.71 -15.71
N GLU A 236 -25.96 -69.03 -15.71
CA GLU A 236 -26.67 -69.65 -16.83
C GLU A 236 -27.13 -68.62 -17.88
N GLU A 237 -26.82 -67.34 -17.70
CA GLU A 237 -27.23 -66.22 -18.57
C GLU A 237 -28.76 -66.06 -18.72
N GLU A 238 -29.54 -66.65 -17.81
CA GLU A 238 -31.00 -66.51 -17.77
C GLU A 238 -31.42 -65.09 -17.36
N ILE A 239 -30.62 -64.46 -16.49
CA ILE A 239 -30.79 -63.07 -16.09
C ILE A 239 -29.51 -62.28 -16.36
N LEU A 240 -29.67 -61.06 -16.87
CA LEU A 240 -28.57 -60.18 -17.27
C LEU A 240 -28.53 -58.93 -16.40
N PRO A 241 -27.34 -58.47 -15.96
CA PRO A 241 -27.23 -57.24 -15.21
C PRO A 241 -27.55 -56.04 -16.09
N LEU A 242 -28.25 -55.04 -15.54
CA LEU A 242 -28.54 -53.81 -16.26
C LEU A 242 -27.26 -53.00 -16.50
N LYS A 243 -27.25 -52.30 -17.64
CA LYS A 243 -26.14 -51.39 -17.97
C LYS A 243 -26.21 -50.13 -17.10
N HIS A 244 -25.06 -49.47 -16.92
CA HIS A 244 -24.99 -48.24 -16.14
C HIS A 244 -25.95 -47.14 -16.65
N THR A 245 -26.25 -47.07 -17.96
CA THR A 245 -27.22 -46.11 -18.54
C THR A 245 -28.65 -46.38 -18.08
N GLU A 246 -29.05 -47.65 -18.03
CA GLU A 246 -30.39 -48.08 -17.61
C GLU A 246 -30.57 -47.88 -16.10
N LEU A 247 -29.53 -48.18 -15.32
CA LEU A 247 -29.50 -47.91 -13.88
C LEU A 247 -29.71 -46.43 -13.56
N LEU A 248 -29.13 -45.52 -14.36
CA LEU A 248 -29.31 -44.08 -14.19
C LEU A 248 -30.75 -43.63 -14.46
N GLU A 249 -31.43 -44.21 -15.46
CA GLU A 249 -32.85 -43.92 -15.71
C GLU A 249 -33.75 -44.43 -14.59
N LEU A 250 -33.47 -45.63 -14.08
CA LEU A 250 -34.17 -46.19 -12.93
C LEU A 250 -33.95 -45.34 -11.68
N ALA A 251 -32.72 -44.89 -11.43
CA ALA A 251 -32.39 -44.01 -10.32
C ALA A 251 -33.17 -42.69 -10.38
N LYS A 252 -33.27 -42.07 -11.58
CA LYS A 252 -34.09 -40.87 -11.80
C LYS A 252 -35.57 -41.12 -11.51
N LYS A 253 -36.12 -42.24 -12.00
CA LYS A 253 -37.52 -42.63 -11.72
C LYS A 253 -37.76 -42.86 -10.22
N ALA A 254 -36.82 -43.50 -9.53
CA ALA A 254 -36.90 -43.72 -8.08
C ALA A 254 -36.85 -42.39 -7.30
N GLN A 255 -35.98 -41.47 -7.71
CA GLN A 255 -35.87 -40.14 -7.12
C GLN A 255 -37.16 -39.32 -7.31
N GLN A 256 -37.78 -39.36 -8.50
CA GLN A 256 -39.06 -38.70 -8.76
C GLN A 256 -40.21 -39.27 -7.92
N LYS A 257 -40.17 -40.57 -7.61
CA LYS A 257 -41.12 -41.23 -6.70
C LYS A 257 -40.84 -40.94 -5.22
N GLY A 258 -39.81 -40.16 -4.89
CA GLY A 258 -39.41 -39.84 -3.52
C GLY A 258 -38.63 -40.94 -2.80
N ASN A 259 -38.29 -42.06 -3.46
CA ASN A 259 -37.51 -43.13 -2.85
C ASN A 259 -36.01 -42.82 -2.98
N LEU A 260 -35.53 -41.95 -2.10
CA LEU A 260 -34.16 -41.44 -2.09
C LEU A 260 -33.12 -42.52 -1.78
N GLN A 261 -33.44 -43.48 -0.91
CA GLN A 261 -32.51 -44.57 -0.57
C GLN A 261 -32.26 -45.49 -1.77
N LYS A 262 -33.32 -45.86 -2.51
CA LYS A 262 -33.18 -46.63 -3.74
C LYS A 262 -32.42 -45.86 -4.80
N ALA A 263 -32.77 -44.58 -5.00
CA ALA A 263 -32.09 -43.72 -5.97
C ALA A 263 -30.58 -43.63 -5.68
N LEU A 264 -30.19 -43.45 -4.41
CA LEU A 264 -28.79 -43.41 -3.99
C LEU A 264 -28.05 -44.71 -4.32
N ARG A 265 -28.60 -45.88 -3.98
CA ARG A 265 -27.97 -47.18 -4.28
C ARG A 265 -27.74 -47.37 -5.78
N LEU A 266 -28.75 -47.03 -6.59
CA LEU A 266 -28.67 -47.15 -8.05
C LEU A 266 -27.64 -46.16 -8.63
N TYR A 267 -27.56 -44.93 -8.12
CA TYR A 267 -26.55 -43.96 -8.54
C TYR A 267 -25.12 -44.39 -8.17
N GLU A 268 -24.91 -44.88 -6.95
CA GLU A 268 -23.62 -45.43 -6.53
C GLU A 268 -23.21 -46.62 -7.40
N ARG A 269 -24.15 -47.52 -7.71
CA ARG A 269 -23.84 -48.67 -8.56
C ARG A 269 -23.49 -48.26 -9.99
N ALA A 270 -24.19 -47.28 -10.54
CA ALA A 270 -23.84 -46.73 -11.84
C ALA A 270 -22.42 -46.10 -11.82
N GLU A 271 -22.04 -45.41 -10.75
CA GLU A 271 -20.69 -44.85 -10.56
C GLU A 271 -19.63 -45.96 -10.48
N GLU A 272 -19.87 -47.02 -9.70
CA GLU A 272 -18.98 -48.19 -9.57
C GLU A 272 -18.75 -48.90 -10.93
N LEU A 273 -19.77 -48.93 -11.79
CA LEU A 273 -19.70 -49.50 -13.15
C LEU A 273 -19.06 -48.55 -14.17
N GLY A 274 -18.55 -47.40 -13.74
CA GLY A 274 -17.83 -46.45 -14.58
C GLY A 274 -18.72 -45.49 -15.36
N ALA A 275 -19.95 -45.20 -14.89
CA ALA A 275 -20.78 -44.18 -15.51
C ALA A 275 -20.09 -42.81 -15.45
N ASP A 276 -19.59 -42.33 -16.59
CA ASP A 276 -18.98 -41.01 -16.70
C ASP A 276 -20.03 -39.91 -16.97
N ASN A 277 -21.04 -39.85 -16.11
CA ASN A 277 -21.98 -38.74 -16.11
C ASN A 277 -21.46 -37.63 -15.20
N TYR A 278 -21.37 -36.43 -15.77
CA TYR A 278 -20.90 -35.25 -15.07
C TYR A 278 -21.80 -34.84 -13.90
N ASP A 279 -23.12 -35.00 -14.04
CA ASP A 279 -24.12 -34.64 -13.03
C ASP A 279 -24.33 -35.70 -11.94
N LEU A 280 -23.65 -36.85 -12.06
CA LEU A 280 -23.84 -37.99 -11.16
C LEU A 280 -23.39 -37.69 -9.72
N PRO A 281 -22.21 -37.09 -9.48
CA PRO A 281 -21.79 -36.77 -8.11
C PRO A 281 -22.73 -35.77 -7.41
N ASP A 282 -23.29 -34.79 -8.13
CA ASP A 282 -24.28 -33.85 -7.58
C ASP A 282 -25.58 -34.58 -7.17
N LYS A 283 -26.08 -35.52 -7.98
CA LYS A 283 -27.26 -36.33 -7.63
C LYS A 283 -27.02 -37.21 -6.40
N ILE A 284 -25.84 -37.82 -6.31
CA ILE A 284 -25.43 -38.63 -5.15
C ILE A 284 -25.34 -37.73 -3.91
N ALA A 285 -24.68 -36.56 -4.02
CA ALA A 285 -24.53 -35.61 -2.93
C ALA A 285 -25.88 -35.09 -2.39
N LYS A 286 -26.79 -34.69 -3.29
CA LYS A 286 -28.17 -34.29 -2.93
C LYS A 286 -28.94 -35.41 -2.23
N SER A 287 -28.74 -36.65 -2.67
CA SER A 287 -29.37 -37.82 -2.04
C SER A 287 -28.81 -38.06 -0.63
N TYR A 288 -27.49 -37.91 -0.44
CA TYR A 288 -26.89 -37.99 0.89
C TYR A 288 -27.32 -36.86 1.83
N GLU A 289 -27.41 -35.63 1.31
CA GLU A 289 -27.88 -34.47 2.06
C GLU A 289 -29.33 -34.67 2.54
N ALA A 290 -30.22 -35.13 1.65
CA ALA A 290 -31.61 -35.41 1.99
C ALA A 290 -31.77 -36.56 3.01
N LEU A 291 -30.80 -37.49 3.06
CA LEU A 291 -30.72 -38.57 4.05
C LEU A 291 -30.01 -38.15 5.35
N GLY A 292 -29.57 -36.90 5.47
CA GLY A 292 -28.86 -36.39 6.66
C GLY A 292 -27.39 -36.84 6.78
N LYS A 293 -26.82 -37.50 5.75
CA LYS A 293 -25.43 -37.97 5.74
C LYS A 293 -24.48 -36.86 5.25
N VAL A 294 -24.37 -35.79 6.03
CA VAL A 294 -23.68 -34.53 5.66
C VAL A 294 -22.22 -34.74 5.22
N ARG A 295 -21.44 -35.55 5.95
CA ARG A 295 -20.01 -35.77 5.63
C ARG A 295 -19.80 -36.40 4.24
N LYS A 296 -20.57 -37.45 3.92
CA LYS A 296 -20.52 -38.09 2.59
C LYS A 296 -21.05 -37.17 1.49
N ALA A 297 -22.04 -36.32 1.80
CA ALA A 297 -22.53 -35.31 0.87
C ALA A 297 -21.44 -34.30 0.51
N ILE A 298 -20.67 -33.81 1.49
CA ILE A 298 -19.57 -32.87 1.25
C ILE A 298 -18.49 -33.47 0.35
N GLU A 299 -18.04 -34.70 0.63
CA GLU A 299 -17.04 -35.40 -0.19
C GLU A 299 -17.50 -35.46 -1.67
N LYS A 300 -18.76 -35.83 -1.90
CA LYS A 300 -19.32 -35.89 -3.26
C LYS A 300 -19.56 -34.52 -3.90
N TYR A 301 -19.91 -33.49 -3.13
CA TYR A 301 -19.99 -32.13 -3.65
C TYR A 301 -18.60 -31.59 -4.05
N LEU A 302 -17.54 -31.94 -3.33
CA LEU A 302 -16.17 -31.59 -3.70
C LEU A 302 -15.73 -32.30 -4.98
N ASP A 303 -16.07 -33.58 -5.14
CA ASP A 303 -15.84 -34.33 -6.39
C ASP A 303 -16.60 -33.69 -7.57
N PHE A 304 -17.85 -33.28 -7.35
CA PHE A 304 -18.64 -32.58 -8.35
C PHE A 304 -17.97 -31.26 -8.75
N ALA A 305 -17.61 -30.42 -7.78
CA ALA A 305 -16.96 -29.14 -8.02
C ALA A 305 -15.63 -29.30 -8.79
N ALA A 306 -14.83 -30.33 -8.47
CA ALA A 306 -13.61 -30.65 -9.20
C ALA A 306 -13.89 -31.03 -10.66
N LYS A 307 -14.93 -31.82 -10.94
CA LYS A 307 -15.37 -32.12 -12.31
C LYS A 307 -15.88 -30.88 -13.04
N CYS A 308 -16.54 -29.96 -12.34
CA CYS A 308 -17.00 -28.68 -12.93
C CYS A 308 -15.81 -27.85 -13.41
N CYS A 309 -14.75 -27.77 -12.61
CA CYS A 309 -13.53 -27.08 -12.97
C CYS A 309 -12.85 -27.70 -14.20
N THR A 310 -12.78 -29.03 -14.32
CA THR A 310 -12.16 -29.67 -15.50
C THR A 310 -12.95 -29.48 -16.79
N LYS A 311 -14.27 -29.28 -16.70
CA LYS A 311 -15.14 -28.97 -17.84
C LYS A 311 -15.24 -27.47 -18.16
N ASN A 312 -14.60 -26.62 -17.36
CA ASN A 312 -14.67 -25.16 -17.46
C ASN A 312 -16.09 -24.60 -17.22
N ASP A 313 -16.90 -25.28 -16.40
CA ASP A 313 -18.19 -24.79 -15.91
C ASP A 313 -18.01 -24.20 -14.50
N LEU A 314 -17.43 -23.00 -14.48
CA LEU A 314 -16.91 -22.36 -13.26
C LEU A 314 -18.04 -21.84 -12.36
N ASP A 315 -19.15 -21.35 -12.94
CA ASP A 315 -20.32 -20.87 -12.18
C ASP A 315 -20.93 -21.99 -11.34
N GLU A 316 -21.10 -23.19 -11.91
CA GLU A 316 -21.64 -24.34 -11.19
C GLU A 316 -20.66 -24.86 -10.11
N ALA A 317 -19.35 -24.78 -10.37
CA ALA A 317 -18.33 -25.05 -9.37
C ALA A 317 -18.44 -24.08 -8.18
N ILE A 318 -18.54 -22.78 -8.44
CA ILE A 318 -18.67 -21.72 -7.43
C ILE A 318 -19.92 -21.95 -6.56
N LEU A 319 -21.07 -22.23 -7.18
CA LEU A 319 -22.32 -22.54 -6.46
C LEU A 319 -22.17 -23.78 -5.58
N THR A 320 -21.47 -24.80 -6.06
CA THR A 320 -21.23 -26.03 -5.31
C THR A 320 -20.32 -25.78 -4.10
N TYR A 321 -19.25 -25.00 -4.25
CA TYR A 321 -18.41 -24.62 -3.13
C TYR A 321 -19.16 -23.78 -2.09
N TYR A 322 -20.06 -22.88 -2.51
CA TYR A 322 -20.95 -22.18 -1.59
C TYR A 322 -21.85 -23.13 -0.79
N LYS A 323 -22.35 -24.21 -1.40
CA LYS A 323 -23.12 -25.24 -0.68
C LYS A 323 -22.26 -25.96 0.33
N VAL A 324 -21.05 -26.37 -0.04
CA VAL A 324 -20.12 -27.03 0.88
C VAL A 324 -19.82 -26.14 2.10
N ILE A 325 -19.55 -24.85 1.90
CA ILE A 325 -19.31 -23.89 2.99
C ILE A 325 -20.53 -23.71 3.90
N ARG A 326 -21.76 -23.85 3.37
CA ARG A 326 -22.97 -23.82 4.19
C ARG A 326 -23.12 -25.07 5.04
N LEU A 327 -22.73 -26.24 4.52
CA LEU A 327 -22.78 -27.51 5.22
C LEU A 327 -21.66 -27.65 6.26
N ASP A 328 -20.45 -27.21 5.91
CA ASP A 328 -19.31 -27.10 6.83
C ASP A 328 -18.71 -25.68 6.81
N PRO A 329 -19.18 -24.81 7.72
CA PRO A 329 -18.63 -23.47 7.85
C PRO A 329 -17.18 -23.42 8.32
N ASN A 330 -16.56 -24.51 8.79
CA ASN A 330 -15.19 -24.47 9.31
C ASN A 330 -14.14 -24.97 8.30
N ASP A 331 -14.55 -25.44 7.13
CA ASP A 331 -13.61 -25.93 6.11
C ASP A 331 -12.86 -24.77 5.43
N LEU A 332 -11.62 -24.53 5.90
CA LEU A 332 -10.72 -23.51 5.36
C LEU A 332 -10.28 -23.83 3.93
N SER A 333 -10.12 -25.12 3.59
CA SER A 333 -9.58 -25.54 2.30
C SER A 333 -10.53 -25.24 1.15
N THR A 334 -11.83 -25.37 1.40
CA THR A 334 -12.87 -25.04 0.42
C THR A 334 -12.99 -23.53 0.21
N HIS A 335 -12.80 -22.72 1.25
CA HIS A 335 -12.73 -21.27 1.09
C HIS A 335 -11.56 -20.84 0.20
N GLU A 336 -10.36 -21.41 0.41
CA GLU A 336 -9.17 -21.12 -0.40
C GLU A 336 -9.41 -21.47 -1.88
N LYS A 337 -10.00 -22.64 -2.18
CA LYS A 337 -10.35 -23.07 -3.55
C LYS A 337 -11.43 -22.21 -4.20
N LEU A 338 -12.46 -21.82 -3.45
CA LEU A 338 -13.51 -20.93 -3.96
C LEU A 338 -12.92 -19.57 -4.34
N ILE A 339 -12.05 -19.03 -3.48
CA ILE A 339 -11.41 -17.74 -3.72
C ILE A 339 -10.52 -17.79 -4.97
N SER A 340 -9.71 -18.84 -5.16
CA SER A 340 -8.87 -18.96 -6.35
C SER A 340 -9.71 -18.96 -7.63
N LEU A 341 -10.83 -19.68 -7.63
CA LEU A 341 -11.77 -19.70 -8.76
C LEU A 341 -12.45 -18.34 -9.00
N LEU A 342 -12.87 -17.65 -7.95
CA LEU A 342 -13.46 -16.31 -8.08
C LEU A 342 -12.47 -15.29 -8.64
N LEU A 343 -11.18 -15.43 -8.32
CA LEU A 343 -10.12 -14.59 -8.89
C LEU A 343 -9.85 -14.92 -10.36
N GLU A 344 -9.86 -16.21 -10.74
CA GLU A 344 -9.76 -16.65 -12.14
C GLU A 344 -10.91 -16.09 -13.00
N GLU A 345 -12.13 -16.04 -12.44
CA GLU A 345 -13.30 -15.44 -13.10
C GLU A 345 -13.35 -13.89 -13.02
N ASN A 346 -12.34 -13.25 -12.43
CA ASN A 346 -12.30 -11.80 -12.21
C ASN A 346 -13.47 -11.25 -11.35
N ARG A 347 -14.14 -12.11 -10.56
CA ARG A 347 -15.21 -11.78 -9.60
C ARG A 347 -14.64 -11.30 -8.27
N LYS A 348 -13.87 -10.21 -8.35
CA LYS A 348 -13.05 -9.67 -7.25
C LYS A 348 -13.85 -9.30 -6.00
N GLU A 349 -15.04 -8.74 -6.15
CA GLU A 349 -15.90 -8.35 -5.01
C GLU A 349 -16.29 -9.55 -4.13
N GLU A 350 -16.70 -10.64 -4.78
CA GLU A 350 -17.11 -11.85 -4.09
C GLU A 350 -15.91 -12.54 -3.43
N ALA A 351 -14.75 -12.54 -4.11
CA ALA A 351 -13.50 -13.05 -3.57
C ALA A 351 -13.11 -12.29 -2.29
N VAL A 352 -13.19 -10.95 -2.29
CA VAL A 352 -12.88 -10.11 -1.11
C VAL A 352 -13.84 -10.41 0.05
N ARG A 353 -15.13 -10.63 -0.21
CA ARG A 353 -16.07 -11.05 0.85
C ARG A 353 -15.69 -12.40 1.44
N GLN A 354 -15.26 -13.37 0.61
CA GLN A 354 -14.79 -14.66 1.10
C GLN A 354 -13.48 -14.55 1.89
N TYR A 355 -12.54 -13.72 1.44
CA TYR A 355 -11.32 -13.44 2.21
C TYR A 355 -11.66 -12.83 3.58
N LYS A 356 -12.60 -11.88 3.69
CA LYS A 356 -13.01 -11.32 4.99
C LYS A 356 -13.57 -12.40 5.94
N ASN A 357 -14.37 -13.34 5.42
CA ASN A 357 -14.85 -14.49 6.20
C ASN A 357 -13.69 -15.41 6.65
N LEU A 358 -12.71 -15.61 5.78
CA LEU A 358 -11.54 -16.44 6.04
C LEU A 358 -10.61 -15.79 7.09
N ILE A 359 -10.40 -14.48 7.00
CA ILE A 359 -9.65 -13.65 7.95
C ILE A 359 -10.24 -13.76 9.36
N ALA A 360 -11.57 -13.67 9.50
CA ALA A 360 -12.24 -13.83 10.79
C ALA A 360 -11.95 -15.21 11.42
N LYS A 361 -11.79 -16.25 10.60
CA LYS A 361 -11.44 -17.60 11.05
C LYS A 361 -9.95 -17.71 11.37
N TYR A 362 -9.06 -17.22 10.51
CA TYR A 362 -7.62 -17.22 10.77
C TYR A 362 -7.27 -16.47 12.06
N LYS A 363 -7.95 -15.36 12.36
CA LYS A 363 -7.81 -14.62 13.62
C LYS A 363 -8.25 -15.45 14.84
N LYS A 364 -9.24 -16.34 14.68
CA LYS A 364 -9.69 -17.26 15.73
C LYS A 364 -8.71 -18.42 15.96
N PHE A 365 -8.05 -18.89 14.90
CA PHE A 365 -7.09 -19.99 14.94
C PHE A 365 -5.63 -19.53 15.15
N ASP A 366 -5.41 -18.22 15.32
CA ASP A 366 -4.08 -17.61 15.55
C ASP A 366 -3.05 -17.93 14.46
N LEU A 367 -3.50 -18.00 13.20
CA LEU A 367 -2.66 -18.31 12.04
C LEU A 367 -2.11 -17.02 11.40
N GLU A 368 -1.06 -16.45 11.97
CA GLU A 368 -0.55 -15.12 11.56
C GLU A 368 0.00 -15.04 10.13
N ASP A 369 0.69 -16.08 9.63
CA ASP A 369 1.24 -16.09 8.26
C ASP A 369 0.13 -16.07 7.20
N LYS A 370 -0.86 -16.93 7.37
CA LYS A 370 -2.04 -16.99 6.49
C LYS A 370 -2.91 -15.74 6.60
N LEU A 371 -2.98 -15.14 7.79
CA LEU A 371 -3.68 -13.89 8.02
C LEU A 371 -3.02 -12.73 7.25
N LEU A 372 -1.69 -12.68 7.23
CA LEU A 372 -0.93 -11.69 6.47
C LEU A 372 -1.20 -11.83 4.97
N GLU A 373 -1.11 -13.05 4.42
CA GLU A 373 -1.36 -13.34 3.00
C GLU A 373 -2.81 -13.04 2.58
N ALA A 374 -3.78 -13.34 3.45
CA ALA A 374 -5.19 -13.02 3.21
C ALA A 374 -5.42 -11.51 3.16
N TRP A 375 -4.85 -10.72 4.08
CA TRP A 375 -4.97 -9.26 4.04
C TRP A 375 -4.28 -8.64 2.83
N LYS A 376 -3.08 -9.12 2.44
CA LYS A 376 -2.42 -8.70 1.19
C LYS A 376 -3.36 -8.90 -0.01
N SER A 377 -3.97 -10.08 -0.10
CA SER A 377 -4.88 -10.43 -1.20
C SER A 377 -6.13 -9.56 -1.20
N VAL A 378 -6.69 -9.24 -0.02
CA VAL A 378 -7.83 -8.30 0.10
C VAL A 378 -7.46 -6.92 -0.44
N CYS A 379 -6.31 -6.38 -0.05
CA CYS A 379 -5.88 -5.05 -0.52
C CYS A 379 -5.66 -5.03 -2.04
N LEU A 380 -5.01 -6.06 -2.59
CA LEU A 380 -4.75 -6.19 -4.04
C LEU A 380 -6.04 -6.29 -4.85
N HIS A 381 -7.00 -7.11 -4.42
CA HIS A 381 -8.19 -7.43 -5.20
C HIS A 381 -9.42 -6.58 -4.87
N SER A 382 -9.41 -5.78 -3.80
CA SER A 382 -10.52 -4.88 -3.48
C SER A 382 -10.78 -3.87 -4.61
N PRO A 383 -12.03 -3.68 -5.07
CA PRO A 383 -12.35 -2.66 -6.07
C PRO A 383 -12.34 -1.24 -5.49
N THR A 384 -12.54 -1.10 -4.18
CA THR A 384 -12.51 0.17 -3.46
C THR A 384 -11.31 0.24 -2.50
N PRO A 385 -10.75 1.42 -2.22
CA PRO A 385 -9.63 1.54 -1.30
C PRO A 385 -9.93 1.04 0.10
N CYS A 386 -9.26 -0.03 0.52
CA CYS A 386 -9.53 -0.73 1.76
C CYS A 386 -8.61 -0.25 2.89
N LYS A 387 -8.91 0.91 3.48
CA LYS A 387 -8.12 1.48 4.59
C LYS A 387 -7.94 0.50 5.76
N GLU A 388 -9.02 -0.17 6.15
CA GLU A 388 -9.03 -1.20 7.19
C GLU A 388 -7.98 -2.30 6.93
N GLY A 389 -7.87 -2.76 5.68
CA GLY A 389 -6.93 -3.81 5.33
C GLY A 389 -5.47 -3.38 5.44
N PHE A 390 -5.15 -2.16 5.02
CA PHE A 390 -3.79 -1.63 5.15
C PHE A 390 -3.39 -1.39 6.61
N GLU A 391 -4.31 -0.93 7.45
CA GLU A 391 -4.06 -0.73 8.89
C GLU A 391 -3.81 -2.05 9.61
N GLU A 392 -4.65 -3.07 9.38
CA GLU A 392 -4.45 -4.40 9.98
C GLU A 392 -3.15 -5.05 9.48
N LEU A 393 -2.83 -4.91 8.18
CA LEU A 393 -1.55 -5.38 7.63
C LEU A 393 -0.36 -4.71 8.32
N GLY A 394 -0.41 -3.38 8.49
CA GLY A 394 0.61 -2.62 9.22
C GLY A 394 0.76 -3.07 10.69
N GLN A 395 -0.36 -3.35 11.37
CA GLN A 395 -0.32 -3.89 12.74
C GLN A 395 0.30 -5.29 12.79
N LEU A 396 0.03 -6.16 11.82
CA LEU A 396 0.62 -7.50 11.76
C LEU A 396 2.14 -7.44 11.55
N TYR A 397 2.61 -6.57 10.66
CA TYR A 397 4.05 -6.37 10.48
C TYR A 397 4.73 -5.81 11.74
N ARG A 398 4.07 -4.88 12.44
CA ARG A 398 4.58 -4.36 13.72
C ARG A 398 4.67 -5.44 14.79
N LYS A 399 3.68 -6.33 14.88
CA LYS A 399 3.70 -7.48 15.81
C LYS A 399 4.85 -8.44 15.52
N LYS A 400 5.15 -8.67 14.24
CA LYS A 400 6.25 -9.53 13.79
C LYS A 400 7.64 -8.86 13.87
N GLU A 401 7.68 -7.56 14.17
CA GLU A 401 8.89 -6.72 14.15
C GLU A 401 9.65 -6.72 12.81
N ASP A 402 9.00 -7.14 11.72
CA ASP A 402 9.61 -7.27 10.40
C ASP A 402 9.34 -6.01 9.55
N THR A 403 9.98 -4.91 9.95
CA THR A 403 9.79 -3.60 9.30
C THR A 403 10.33 -3.55 7.88
N VAL A 404 11.42 -4.25 7.60
CA VAL A 404 12.05 -4.26 6.29
C VAL A 404 11.17 -4.96 5.27
N GLN A 405 10.65 -6.15 5.62
CA GLN A 405 9.75 -6.89 4.73
C GLN A 405 8.44 -6.14 4.51
N ALA A 406 7.92 -5.47 5.55
CA ALA A 406 6.74 -4.62 5.43
C ALA A 406 6.91 -3.51 4.40
N ILE A 407 8.06 -2.80 4.43
CA ILE A 407 8.35 -1.73 3.47
C ILE A 407 8.41 -2.27 2.04
N ILE A 408 9.08 -3.41 1.83
CA ILE A 408 9.17 -4.06 0.51
C ILE A 408 7.77 -4.43 0.01
N ASP A 409 6.98 -5.09 0.85
CA ASP A 409 5.63 -5.54 0.49
C ASP A 409 4.71 -4.35 0.15
N PHE A 410 4.73 -3.28 0.94
CA PHE A 410 3.94 -2.08 0.65
C PHE A 410 4.41 -1.36 -0.61
N ASP A 411 5.71 -1.33 -0.91
CA ASP A 411 6.26 -0.71 -2.12
C ASP A 411 5.92 -1.52 -3.39
N GLU A 412 6.05 -2.85 -3.34
CA GLU A 412 5.59 -3.75 -4.42
C GLU A 412 4.08 -3.61 -4.67
N MET A 413 3.28 -3.47 -3.62
CA MET A 413 1.85 -3.20 -3.76
C MET A 413 1.59 -1.82 -4.36
N ALA A 414 2.28 -0.77 -3.88
CA ALA A 414 2.12 0.59 -4.39
C ALA A 414 2.45 0.68 -5.88
N THR A 415 3.55 0.06 -6.32
CA THR A 415 3.94 0.03 -7.73
C THR A 415 2.90 -0.70 -8.59
N ASN A 416 2.34 -1.82 -8.12
CA ASN A 416 1.25 -2.52 -8.81
C ASN A 416 -0.03 -1.65 -8.91
N PHE A 417 -0.35 -0.88 -7.86
CA PHE A 417 -1.49 0.04 -7.88
C PHE A 417 -1.28 1.21 -8.83
N LEU A 418 -0.07 1.78 -8.88
CA LEU A 418 0.28 2.83 -9.83
C LEU A 418 0.17 2.35 -11.28
N LEU A 419 0.63 1.13 -11.59
CA LEU A 419 0.45 0.51 -12.91
C LEU A 419 -1.03 0.27 -13.26
N SER A 420 -1.87 0.06 -12.26
CA SER A 420 -3.31 -0.14 -12.42
C SER A 420 -4.12 1.18 -12.34
N GLU A 421 -3.44 2.34 -12.32
CA GLU A 421 -4.04 3.69 -12.15
C GLU A 421 -4.88 3.86 -10.86
N ARG A 422 -4.67 2.99 -9.86
CA ARG A 422 -5.33 3.03 -8.54
C ARG A 422 -4.53 3.90 -7.57
N PHE A 423 -4.54 5.21 -7.81
CA PHE A 423 -3.68 6.14 -7.06
C PHE A 423 -4.02 6.25 -5.57
N GLU A 424 -5.31 6.13 -5.17
CA GLU A 424 -5.69 6.20 -3.75
C GLU A 424 -5.14 5.02 -2.93
N ASP A 425 -5.06 3.82 -3.52
CA ASP A 425 -4.46 2.66 -2.85
C ASP A 425 -2.94 2.81 -2.71
N ALA A 426 -2.28 3.35 -3.73
CA ALA A 426 -0.84 3.65 -3.66
C ALA A 426 -0.53 4.66 -2.55
N ILE A 427 -1.38 5.69 -2.38
CA ILE A 427 -1.26 6.65 -1.27
C ILE A 427 -1.32 5.94 0.09
N LEU A 428 -2.26 5.02 0.27
CA LEU A 428 -2.39 4.27 1.52
C LEU A 428 -1.15 3.42 1.80
N CYS A 429 -0.59 2.74 0.78
CA CYS A 429 0.68 2.02 0.92
C CYS A 429 1.83 2.93 1.38
N TYR A 430 2.03 4.08 0.72
CA TYR A 430 3.10 5.01 1.10
C TYR A 430 2.88 5.61 2.48
N GLN A 431 1.63 5.88 2.88
CA GLN A 431 1.32 6.31 4.25
C GLN A 431 1.68 5.22 5.28
N GLN A 432 1.43 3.94 4.99
CA GLN A 432 1.85 2.84 5.87
C GLN A 432 3.38 2.73 5.96
N ILE A 433 4.10 2.90 4.85
CA ILE A 433 5.57 2.94 4.85
C ILE A 433 6.07 4.08 5.75
N LEU A 434 5.48 5.27 5.66
CA LEU A 434 5.87 6.42 6.49
C LEU A 434 5.49 6.27 7.97
N GLN A 435 4.49 5.45 8.28
CA GLN A 435 4.16 5.06 9.66
C GLN A 435 5.15 4.04 10.25
N LEU A 436 5.90 3.32 9.41
CA LEU A 436 6.94 2.39 9.83
C LEU A 436 8.31 3.07 9.87
N ASP A 437 8.62 3.87 8.85
CA ASP A 437 9.83 4.68 8.73
C ASP A 437 9.48 6.11 8.28
N GLU A 438 9.40 7.01 9.26
CA GLU A 438 9.08 8.42 9.04
C GLU A 438 10.15 9.15 8.20
N GLU A 439 11.40 8.68 8.26
CA GLU A 439 12.56 9.28 7.58
C GLU A 439 12.76 8.74 6.15
N CYS A 440 11.85 7.90 5.64
CA CYS A 440 11.94 7.33 4.30
C CYS A 440 11.66 8.38 3.19
N ILE A 441 12.74 8.96 2.65
CA ILE A 441 12.70 9.98 1.59
C ILE A 441 12.05 9.43 0.30
N GLU A 442 12.32 8.17 -0.05
CA GLU A 442 11.80 7.55 -1.27
C GLU A 442 10.28 7.41 -1.23
N ALA A 443 9.72 6.91 -0.12
CA ALA A 443 8.28 6.80 0.05
C ALA A 443 7.59 8.18 0.04
N ARG A 444 8.19 9.22 0.64
CA ARG A 444 7.65 10.59 0.56
C ARG A 444 7.69 11.15 -0.86
N LEU A 445 8.77 10.90 -1.59
CA LEU A 445 8.89 11.34 -2.98
C LEU A 445 7.80 10.73 -3.85
N GLN A 446 7.55 9.42 -3.68
CA GLN A 446 6.51 8.71 -4.43
C GLN A 446 5.10 9.10 -3.99
N LEU A 447 4.89 9.35 -2.70
CA LEU A 447 3.63 9.88 -2.19
C LEU A 447 3.32 11.26 -2.81
N ALA A 448 4.28 12.17 -2.81
CA ALA A 448 4.14 13.50 -3.37
C ALA A 448 3.94 13.47 -4.89
N SER A 449 4.64 12.59 -5.62
CA SER A 449 4.43 12.41 -7.06
C SER A 449 3.04 11.84 -7.36
N THR A 450 2.55 10.92 -6.52
CA THR A 450 1.20 10.35 -6.65
C THR A 450 0.14 11.42 -6.41
N TYR A 451 0.26 12.24 -5.36
CA TYR A 451 -0.65 13.37 -5.15
C TYR A 451 -0.64 14.36 -6.31
N SER A 452 0.55 14.66 -6.86
CA SER A 452 0.69 15.51 -8.04
C SER A 452 -0.01 14.94 -9.27
N GLN A 453 0.03 13.62 -9.49
CA GLN A 453 -0.66 12.97 -10.62
C GLN A 453 -2.19 13.01 -10.49
N ILE A 454 -2.72 12.91 -9.27
CA ILE A 454 -4.16 13.01 -9.00
C ILE A 454 -4.65 14.47 -9.12
N GLY A 455 -3.74 15.45 -9.08
CA GLY A 455 -4.06 16.88 -9.07
C GLY A 455 -4.30 17.46 -7.67
N ARG A 456 -3.94 16.73 -6.61
CA ARG A 456 -4.00 17.22 -5.22
C ARG A 456 -2.72 18.00 -4.89
N ALA A 457 -2.64 19.22 -5.41
CA ALA A 457 -1.45 20.06 -5.33
C ALA A 457 -1.06 20.40 -3.88
N ASP A 458 -2.02 20.76 -3.03
CA ASP A 458 -1.75 21.16 -1.64
C ASP A 458 -1.06 20.05 -0.83
N GLU A 459 -1.58 18.81 -0.91
CA GLU A 459 -1.03 17.63 -0.23
C GLU A 459 0.36 17.26 -0.79
N ALA A 460 0.55 17.35 -2.11
CA ALA A 460 1.85 17.13 -2.75
C ALA A 460 2.91 18.14 -2.27
N VAL A 461 2.53 19.42 -2.19
CA VAL A 461 3.41 20.50 -1.72
C VAL A 461 3.79 20.29 -0.26
N GLU A 462 2.87 19.85 0.59
CA GLU A 462 3.16 19.55 1.99
C GLU A 462 4.20 18.43 2.14
N GLU A 463 4.06 17.34 1.38
CA GLU A 463 5.04 16.24 1.42
C GLU A 463 6.39 16.63 0.81
N TYR A 464 6.41 17.42 -0.27
CA TYR A 464 7.66 17.97 -0.80
C TYR A 464 8.35 18.92 0.19
N LYS A 465 7.60 19.73 0.96
CA LYS A 465 8.14 20.58 2.03
C LYS A 465 8.77 19.74 3.14
N LYS A 466 8.07 18.73 3.65
CA LYS A 466 8.60 17.80 4.67
C LYS A 466 9.88 17.13 4.17
N MET A 467 9.89 16.67 2.92
CA MET A 467 11.08 16.08 2.31
C MET A 467 12.25 17.08 2.24
N ALA A 468 12.00 18.32 1.80
CA ALA A 468 13.01 19.37 1.75
C ALA A 468 13.57 19.71 3.14
N GLU A 469 12.72 19.82 4.17
CA GLU A 469 13.14 20.03 5.55
C GLU A 469 14.04 18.91 6.08
N MET A 470 13.71 17.65 5.79
CA MET A 470 14.55 16.51 6.19
C MET A 470 15.92 16.56 5.52
N LEU A 471 15.96 16.85 4.23
CA LEU A 471 17.22 17.03 3.50
C LEU A 471 18.04 18.17 4.11
N SER A 472 17.41 19.29 4.47
CA SER A 472 18.03 20.42 5.18
C SER A 472 18.56 20.07 6.56
N ARG A 473 17.79 19.35 7.38
CA ARG A 473 18.19 18.96 8.76
C ARG A 473 19.29 17.90 8.78
N SER A 474 19.31 17.00 7.81
CA SER A 474 20.24 15.87 7.78
C SER A 474 21.73 16.29 7.71
N GLY A 475 22.02 17.56 7.39
CA GLY A 475 23.39 18.08 7.30
C GLY A 475 24.20 17.53 6.11
N VAL A 476 23.61 16.67 5.29
CA VAL A 476 24.27 15.99 4.16
C VAL A 476 24.42 16.93 2.94
N ILE A 477 24.06 18.20 3.05
CA ILE A 477 24.02 19.15 1.92
C ILE A 477 25.41 19.63 1.46
N GLN A 478 26.49 19.26 2.17
CA GLN A 478 27.86 19.64 1.78
C GLN A 478 28.32 19.08 0.40
N ASN A 479 27.61 18.11 -0.17
CA ASN A 479 27.92 17.51 -1.47
C ASN A 479 27.05 18.09 -2.60
N SER A 480 27.67 18.46 -3.73
CA SER A 480 27.01 19.04 -4.92
C SER A 480 25.82 18.23 -5.46
N THR A 481 25.80 16.91 -5.28
CA THR A 481 24.69 16.04 -5.69
C THR A 481 23.40 16.25 -4.90
N ASN A 482 23.48 16.66 -3.63
CA ASN A 482 22.30 16.81 -2.79
C ASN A 482 21.60 18.15 -3.01
N TRP A 483 22.36 19.18 -3.42
CA TRP A 483 21.78 20.43 -3.91
C TRP A 483 20.90 20.22 -5.13
N GLN A 484 21.32 19.36 -6.08
CA GLN A 484 20.50 19.07 -7.26
C GLN A 484 19.16 18.44 -6.88
N PHE A 485 19.15 17.49 -5.94
CA PHE A 485 17.90 16.84 -5.49
C PHE A 485 16.97 17.83 -4.76
N LEU A 486 17.54 18.70 -3.90
CA LEU A 486 16.79 19.74 -3.21
C LEU A 486 16.20 20.76 -4.20
N VAL A 487 17.00 21.21 -5.18
CA VAL A 487 16.53 22.07 -6.28
C VAL A 487 15.38 21.41 -7.02
N THR A 488 15.51 20.14 -7.44
CA THR A 488 14.42 19.46 -8.15
C THR A 488 13.16 19.31 -7.30
N THR A 489 13.29 19.23 -5.98
CA THR A 489 12.16 19.19 -5.05
C THR A 489 11.44 20.53 -5.03
N TYR A 490 12.18 21.62 -4.90
CA TYR A 490 11.61 22.96 -4.91
C TYR A 490 11.05 23.35 -6.27
N GLU A 491 11.67 22.92 -7.38
CA GLU A 491 11.12 23.09 -8.74
C GLU A 491 9.72 22.49 -8.85
N LYS A 492 9.53 21.25 -8.39
CA LYS A 492 8.20 20.62 -8.38
C LYS A 492 7.17 21.39 -7.56
N ILE A 493 7.57 21.97 -6.42
CA ILE A 493 6.65 22.80 -5.62
C ILE A 493 6.24 24.05 -6.41
N VAL A 494 7.20 24.72 -7.06
CA VAL A 494 6.94 25.93 -7.86
C VAL A 494 6.12 25.60 -9.12
N ASP A 495 6.31 24.43 -9.72
CA ASP A 495 5.51 23.97 -10.86
C ASP A 495 4.05 23.72 -10.47
N LEU A 496 3.82 23.16 -9.28
CA LEU A 496 2.47 22.94 -8.72
C LEU A 496 1.80 24.25 -8.30
N GLU A 497 2.56 25.16 -7.68
CA GLU A 497 2.08 26.46 -7.23
C GLU A 497 2.95 27.61 -7.79
N PRO A 498 2.67 28.07 -9.03
CA PRO A 498 3.48 29.11 -9.68
C PRO A 498 3.51 30.44 -8.93
N ASP A 499 2.46 30.76 -8.18
CA ASP A 499 2.33 32.01 -7.42
C ASP A 499 2.91 31.92 -5.99
N ASN A 500 3.41 30.74 -5.57
CA ASN A 500 3.98 30.56 -4.26
C ASN A 500 5.39 31.17 -4.18
N TYR A 501 5.47 32.42 -3.74
CA TYR A 501 6.73 33.14 -3.60
C TYR A 501 7.67 32.54 -2.54
N THR A 502 7.15 31.87 -1.52
CA THR A 502 7.98 31.25 -0.46
C THR A 502 8.78 30.09 -1.05
N ALA A 503 8.13 29.25 -1.84
CA ALA A 503 8.77 28.17 -2.58
C ALA A 503 9.80 28.70 -3.59
N ARG A 504 9.45 29.76 -4.33
CA ARG A 504 10.40 30.43 -5.23
C ARG A 504 11.61 31.01 -4.50
N LYS A 505 11.42 31.56 -3.29
CA LYS A 505 12.51 32.08 -2.46
C LYS A 505 13.43 30.95 -1.99
N TRP A 506 12.88 29.83 -1.55
CA TRP A 506 13.66 28.64 -1.22
C TRP A 506 14.44 28.10 -2.41
N LEU A 507 13.81 28.06 -3.60
CA LEU A 507 14.45 27.64 -4.84
C LEU A 507 15.58 28.60 -5.27
N ALA A 508 15.35 29.91 -5.20
CA ALA A 508 16.35 30.92 -5.50
C ALA A 508 17.58 30.79 -4.57
N ASN A 509 17.34 30.64 -3.26
CA ASN A 509 18.42 30.43 -2.29
C ASN A 509 19.17 29.12 -2.55
N ALA A 510 18.46 28.02 -2.82
CA ALA A 510 19.09 26.76 -3.19
C ALA A 510 19.94 26.89 -4.47
N TYR A 511 19.48 27.69 -5.44
CA TYR A 511 20.26 27.98 -6.64
C TYR A 511 21.53 28.79 -6.38
N LEU A 512 21.48 29.78 -5.49
CA LEU A 512 22.65 30.55 -5.07
C LEU A 512 23.69 29.65 -4.40
N GLU A 513 23.26 28.81 -3.47
CA GLU A 513 24.14 27.84 -2.79
C GLU A 513 24.69 26.77 -3.74
N SER A 514 23.91 26.37 -4.75
CA SER A 514 24.35 25.45 -5.81
C SER A 514 25.26 26.08 -6.89
N ASN A 515 25.64 27.35 -6.72
CA ASN A 515 26.46 28.14 -7.64
C ASN A 515 25.84 28.32 -9.04
N GLN A 516 24.52 28.47 -9.12
CA GLN A 516 23.75 28.76 -10.36
C GLN A 516 23.02 30.12 -10.25
N PRO A 517 23.74 31.26 -10.15
CA PRO A 517 23.15 32.56 -9.86
C PRO A 517 22.18 33.05 -10.95
N LYS A 518 22.38 32.66 -12.22
CA LYS A 518 21.50 33.06 -13.33
C LYS A 518 20.06 32.58 -13.16
N LYS A 519 19.86 31.35 -12.70
CA LYS A 519 18.52 30.80 -12.45
C LYS A 519 17.91 31.38 -11.17
N ALA A 520 18.72 31.60 -10.14
CA ALA A 520 18.27 32.29 -8.94
C ALA A 520 17.70 33.68 -9.27
N LEU A 521 18.40 34.44 -10.12
CA LEU A 521 17.95 35.75 -10.57
C LEU A 521 16.59 35.70 -11.27
N GLN A 522 16.35 34.73 -12.15
CA GLN A 522 15.05 34.56 -12.80
C GLN A 522 13.91 34.39 -11.77
N HIS A 523 14.11 33.53 -10.77
CA HIS A 523 13.09 33.32 -9.74
C HIS A 523 12.91 34.54 -8.83
N LEU A 524 13.97 35.27 -8.50
CA LEU A 524 13.88 36.52 -7.73
C LEU A 524 13.17 37.63 -8.53
N GLU A 525 13.40 37.71 -9.84
CA GLU A 525 12.69 38.62 -10.76
C GLU A 525 11.19 38.29 -10.84
N ASP A 526 10.85 37.00 -10.89
CA ASP A 526 9.46 36.54 -10.84
C ASP A 526 8.79 36.93 -9.52
N ILE A 527 9.48 36.74 -8.38
CA ILE A 527 8.98 37.16 -7.05
C ILE A 527 8.70 38.67 -7.04
N ARG A 528 9.66 39.48 -7.53
CA ARG A 528 9.48 40.93 -7.67
C ARG A 528 8.24 41.25 -8.50
N LEU A 529 8.06 40.61 -9.66
CA LEU A 529 6.92 40.85 -10.55
C LEU A 529 5.58 40.47 -9.90
N ILE A 530 5.52 39.35 -9.17
CA ILE A 530 4.33 38.91 -8.43
C ILE A 530 3.93 39.99 -7.40
N PHE A 531 4.87 40.48 -6.60
CA PHE A 531 4.58 41.50 -5.58
C PHE A 531 4.29 42.88 -6.16
N GLN A 532 4.94 43.24 -7.27
CA GLN A 532 4.66 44.47 -7.99
C GLN A 532 3.23 44.49 -8.54
N ARG A 533 2.74 43.37 -9.09
CA ARG A 533 1.34 43.22 -9.52
C ARG A 533 0.36 43.35 -8.36
N LYS A 534 0.72 42.82 -7.18
CA LYS A 534 -0.07 42.92 -5.95
C LYS A 534 0.06 44.27 -5.24
N LYS A 535 0.93 45.18 -5.72
CA LYS A 535 1.26 46.48 -5.12
C LYS A 535 1.75 46.38 -3.65
N GLN A 536 2.39 45.26 -3.30
CA GLN A 536 2.96 45.04 -1.97
C GLN A 536 4.41 45.54 -1.94
N TYR A 537 4.59 46.86 -1.87
CA TYR A 537 5.89 47.50 -2.04
C TYR A 537 6.93 47.10 -0.98
N ASP A 538 6.53 46.75 0.25
CA ASP A 538 7.45 46.23 1.29
C ASP A 538 8.18 44.97 0.83
N GLN A 539 7.45 44.05 0.20
CA GLN A 539 8.01 42.79 -0.29
C GLN A 539 8.75 42.97 -1.63
N VAL A 540 8.37 43.98 -2.43
CA VAL A 540 9.14 44.38 -3.61
C VAL A 540 10.52 44.90 -3.20
N VAL A 541 10.60 45.71 -2.13
CA VAL A 541 11.86 46.18 -1.56
C VAL A 541 12.73 44.99 -1.13
N GLU A 542 12.19 44.02 -0.39
CA GLU A 542 12.94 42.83 0.04
C GLU A 542 13.46 42.02 -1.18
N ALA A 543 12.61 41.82 -2.19
CA ALA A 543 12.99 41.12 -3.41
C ALA A 543 14.10 41.85 -4.18
N LEU A 544 13.99 43.18 -4.35
CA LEU A 544 15.00 44.01 -5.00
C LEU A 544 16.32 44.04 -4.23
N GLN A 545 16.27 44.07 -2.90
CA GLN A 545 17.47 43.96 -2.07
C GLN A 545 18.15 42.60 -2.27
N SER A 546 17.39 41.50 -2.33
CA SER A 546 17.96 40.18 -2.60
C SER A 546 18.56 40.08 -4.01
N LEU A 547 17.95 40.72 -5.03
CA LEU A 547 18.50 40.82 -6.37
C LEU A 547 19.82 41.60 -6.41
N LEU A 548 19.89 42.71 -5.67
CA LEU A 548 21.08 43.55 -5.58
C LEU A 548 22.23 42.90 -4.80
N GLN A 549 21.94 41.99 -3.85
CA GLN A 549 22.98 41.18 -3.21
C GLN A 549 23.68 40.26 -4.22
N VAL A 550 22.95 39.76 -5.22
CA VAL A 550 23.49 38.87 -6.25
C VAL A 550 24.13 39.66 -7.40
N LEU A 551 23.52 40.78 -7.81
CA LEU A 551 23.98 41.67 -8.88
C LEU A 551 24.02 43.13 -8.40
N PRO A 552 25.07 43.55 -7.67
CA PRO A 552 25.20 44.91 -7.15
C PRO A 552 25.48 45.96 -8.23
N GLU A 553 25.84 45.56 -9.45
CA GLU A 553 26.16 46.48 -10.53
C GLU A 553 24.94 46.89 -11.38
N ASN A 554 23.76 46.32 -11.10
CA ASN A 554 22.57 46.57 -11.91
C ASN A 554 21.83 47.85 -11.49
N ILE A 555 22.09 48.94 -12.21
CA ILE A 555 21.53 50.29 -11.97
C ILE A 555 19.99 50.27 -12.01
N GLN A 556 19.37 49.48 -12.88
CA GLN A 556 17.90 49.41 -13.02
C GLN A 556 17.22 48.98 -11.71
N TYR A 557 17.84 48.05 -10.97
CA TYR A 557 17.29 47.58 -9.68
C TYR A 557 17.37 48.66 -8.60
N TYR A 558 18.38 49.53 -8.62
CA TYR A 558 18.43 50.68 -7.73
C TYR A 558 17.36 51.72 -8.06
N GLU A 559 17.09 51.97 -9.34
CA GLU A 559 16.01 52.88 -9.75
C GLU A 559 14.64 52.36 -9.29
N GLU A 560 14.34 51.10 -9.55
CA GLU A 560 13.08 50.48 -9.11
C GLU A 560 12.96 50.41 -7.58
N LEU A 561 14.07 50.17 -6.88
CA LEU A 561 14.11 50.15 -5.41
C LEU A 561 13.83 51.54 -4.84
N ALA A 562 14.41 52.58 -5.44
CA ALA A 562 14.16 53.96 -5.02
C ALA A 562 12.70 54.36 -5.27
N GLN A 563 12.10 53.93 -6.39
CA GLN A 563 10.66 54.11 -6.64
C GLN A 563 9.81 53.37 -5.61
N ALA A 564 10.14 52.12 -5.29
CA ALA A 564 9.42 51.36 -4.26
C ALA A 564 9.49 52.04 -2.88
N TYR A 565 10.64 52.61 -2.50
CA TYR A 565 10.76 53.40 -1.27
C TYR A 565 9.92 54.68 -1.28
N LEU A 566 9.77 55.33 -2.44
CA LEU A 566 8.88 56.51 -2.56
C LEU A 566 7.41 56.14 -2.36
N GLU A 567 6.96 55.00 -2.90
CA GLU A 567 5.60 54.49 -2.71
C GLU A 567 5.34 54.12 -1.23
N LEU A 568 6.36 53.62 -0.53
CA LEU A 568 6.34 53.39 0.92
C LEU A 568 6.52 54.65 1.78
N GLN A 569 6.67 55.82 1.15
CA GLN A 569 6.93 57.11 1.81
C GLN A 569 8.27 57.19 2.57
N GLU A 570 9.20 56.25 2.35
CA GLU A 570 10.55 56.24 2.93
C GLU A 570 11.52 57.12 2.11
N LYS A 571 11.26 58.43 2.10
CA LYS A 571 11.98 59.41 1.26
C LYS A 571 13.51 59.42 1.45
N GLU A 572 13.98 59.24 2.68
CA GLU A 572 15.41 59.26 2.98
C GLU A 572 16.14 58.07 2.32
N LYS A 573 15.56 56.86 2.43
CA LYS A 573 16.13 55.67 1.78
C LYS A 573 16.02 55.76 0.26
N ALA A 574 14.95 56.35 -0.27
CA ALA A 574 14.81 56.59 -1.70
C ALA A 574 15.93 57.51 -2.23
N ALA A 575 16.21 58.63 -1.55
CA ALA A 575 17.28 59.55 -1.92
C ALA A 575 18.66 58.86 -1.86
N GLN A 576 18.94 58.10 -0.81
CA GLN A 576 20.18 57.31 -0.69
C GLN A 576 20.32 56.27 -1.80
N THR A 577 19.22 55.61 -2.19
CA THR A 577 19.22 54.61 -3.26
C THR A 577 19.48 55.25 -4.63
N TYR A 578 18.87 56.41 -4.92
CA TYR A 578 19.20 57.19 -6.13
C TYR A 578 20.65 57.68 -6.14
N HIS A 579 21.19 58.08 -4.98
CA HIS A 579 22.60 58.43 -4.86
C HIS A 579 23.51 57.24 -5.21
N GLN A 580 23.18 56.02 -4.74
CA GLN A 580 23.91 54.80 -5.09
C GLN A 580 23.81 54.47 -6.59
N ALA A 581 22.64 54.62 -7.20
CA ALA A 581 22.44 54.46 -8.64
C ALA A 581 23.30 55.45 -9.45
N GLY A 582 23.35 56.71 -9.01
CA GLY A 582 24.19 57.75 -9.60
C GLY A 582 25.68 57.43 -9.51
N LYS A 583 26.13 56.90 -8.37
CA LYS A 583 27.52 56.49 -8.15
C LYS A 583 27.94 55.37 -9.10
N LEU A 584 27.13 54.31 -9.19
CA LEU A 584 27.40 53.19 -10.10
C LEU A 584 27.38 53.63 -11.57
N SER A 585 26.44 54.52 -11.94
CA SER A 585 26.38 55.09 -13.30
C SER A 585 27.63 55.93 -13.62
N ALA A 586 28.14 56.68 -12.64
CA ALA A 586 29.37 57.47 -12.78
C ALA A 586 30.63 56.59 -12.88
N GLU A 587 30.66 55.44 -12.18
CA GLU A 587 31.72 54.43 -12.29
C GLU A 587 31.70 53.73 -13.66
N GLN A 588 30.52 53.56 -14.26
CA GLN A 588 30.35 53.05 -15.64
C GLN A 588 30.54 54.13 -16.73
N GLU A 589 31.03 55.33 -16.37
CA GLU A 589 31.22 56.49 -17.26
C GLU A 589 29.94 56.99 -17.98
N LYS A 590 28.76 56.57 -17.51
CA LYS A 590 27.46 57.06 -17.99
C LYS A 590 27.09 58.35 -17.27
N PHE A 591 27.84 59.39 -17.56
CA PHE A 591 27.79 60.63 -16.79
C PHE A 591 26.44 61.35 -16.83
N ASP A 592 25.72 61.30 -17.96
CA ASP A 592 24.41 61.94 -18.10
C ASP A 592 23.33 61.24 -17.25
N GLU A 593 23.32 59.91 -17.24
CA GLU A 593 22.43 59.10 -16.38
C GLU A 593 22.75 59.32 -14.90
N ALA A 594 24.05 59.34 -14.55
CA ALA A 594 24.50 59.64 -13.19
C ALA A 594 24.02 61.02 -12.71
N HIS A 595 24.14 62.03 -13.56
CA HIS A 595 23.64 63.38 -13.27
C HIS A 595 22.13 63.38 -13.00
N GLN A 596 21.34 62.67 -13.82
CA GLN A 596 19.89 62.54 -13.62
C GLN A 596 19.54 61.85 -12.29
N TYR A 597 20.23 60.76 -11.93
CA TYR A 597 19.98 60.06 -10.67
C TYR A 597 20.32 60.93 -9.45
N TYR A 598 21.44 61.65 -9.48
CA TYR A 598 21.76 62.61 -8.41
C TYR A 598 20.77 63.77 -8.35
N GLN A 599 20.27 64.26 -9.48
CA GLN A 599 19.20 65.26 -9.50
C GLN A 599 17.92 64.74 -8.86
N ARG A 600 17.49 63.50 -9.16
CA ARG A 600 16.34 62.87 -8.50
C ARG A 600 16.53 62.71 -6.99
N ALA A 601 17.75 62.38 -6.54
CA ALA A 601 18.06 62.37 -5.11
C ALA A 601 17.87 63.76 -4.47
N LEU A 602 18.32 64.82 -5.16
CA LEU A 602 18.15 66.21 -4.71
C LEU A 602 16.71 66.72 -4.78
N GLU A 603 15.88 66.23 -5.71
CA GLU A 603 14.44 66.55 -5.73
C GLU A 603 13.73 66.03 -4.47
N ILE A 604 14.19 64.90 -3.94
CA ILE A 604 13.65 64.30 -2.70
C ILE A 604 14.27 64.96 -1.47
N GLN A 605 15.59 65.16 -1.47
CA GLN A 605 16.36 65.79 -0.40
C GLN A 605 17.18 66.98 -0.95
N PRO A 606 16.60 68.19 -0.99
CA PRO A 606 17.26 69.37 -1.56
C PRO A 606 18.58 69.76 -0.90
N PHE A 607 18.75 69.38 0.36
CA PHE A 607 19.90 69.71 1.21
C PHE A 607 20.93 68.57 1.31
N ASP A 608 20.81 67.49 0.51
CA ASP A 608 21.80 66.41 0.51
C ASP A 608 23.14 66.89 -0.07
N LEU A 609 24.07 67.21 0.83
CA LEU A 609 25.41 67.66 0.50
C LEU A 609 26.17 66.65 -0.37
N SER A 610 25.96 65.36 -0.14
CA SER A 610 26.69 64.30 -0.82
C SER A 610 26.32 64.23 -2.31
N ALA A 611 25.03 64.35 -2.65
CA ALA A 611 24.57 64.40 -4.04
C ALA A 611 25.04 65.68 -4.76
N HIS A 612 25.01 66.85 -4.10
CA HIS A 612 25.58 68.07 -4.68
C HIS A 612 27.07 67.94 -4.98
N GLN A 613 27.85 67.40 -4.05
CA GLN A 613 29.29 67.13 -4.24
C GLN A 613 29.54 66.13 -5.37
N ALA A 614 28.72 65.08 -5.46
CA ALA A 614 28.83 64.08 -6.52
C ALA A 614 28.60 64.69 -7.91
N ILE A 615 27.57 65.53 -8.08
CA ILE A 615 27.32 66.28 -9.32
C ILE A 615 28.50 67.21 -9.66
N ALA A 616 28.98 68.00 -8.69
CA ALA A 616 30.10 68.91 -8.93
C ALA A 616 31.37 68.15 -9.36
N SER A 617 31.65 67.00 -8.73
CA SER A 617 32.78 66.13 -9.10
C SER A 617 32.61 65.51 -10.49
N LEU A 618 31.38 65.16 -10.87
CA LEU A 618 31.04 64.60 -12.18
C LEU A 618 31.20 65.65 -13.29
N LEU A 619 30.73 66.87 -13.08
CA LEU A 619 30.90 67.99 -14.00
C LEU A 619 32.39 68.36 -14.20
N LYS A 620 33.19 68.31 -13.12
CA LYS A 620 34.64 68.47 -13.18
C LYS A 620 35.30 67.37 -14.03
N ARG A 621 34.87 66.11 -13.89
CA ARG A 621 35.34 64.98 -14.73
C ARG A 621 34.95 65.14 -16.20
N GLN A 622 33.77 65.70 -16.48
CA GLN A 622 33.32 66.04 -17.84
C GLN A 622 33.97 67.32 -18.42
N ASN A 623 34.89 67.97 -17.69
CA ASN A 623 35.51 69.25 -18.06
C ASN A 623 34.52 70.43 -18.22
N ARG A 624 33.33 70.34 -17.62
CA ARG A 624 32.31 71.40 -17.57
C ARG A 624 32.53 72.28 -16.33
N MET A 625 33.64 73.02 -16.35
CA MET A 625 34.14 73.75 -15.18
C MET A 625 33.21 74.86 -14.68
N GLU A 626 32.54 75.57 -15.59
CA GLU A 626 31.61 76.66 -15.24
C GLU A 626 30.41 76.17 -14.44
N GLU A 627 29.77 75.09 -14.89
CA GLU A 627 28.62 74.47 -14.21
C GLU A 627 29.03 73.82 -12.88
N ALA A 628 30.24 73.24 -12.82
CA ALA A 628 30.79 72.70 -11.58
C ALA A 628 30.94 73.81 -10.51
N VAL A 629 31.38 75.01 -10.92
CA VAL A 629 31.54 76.17 -10.03
C VAL A 629 30.19 76.66 -9.50
N GLU A 630 29.16 76.71 -10.34
CA GLU A 630 27.80 77.01 -9.88
C GLU A 630 27.34 76.02 -8.81
N LYS A 631 27.57 74.72 -9.02
CA LYS A 631 27.24 73.70 -8.02
C LYS A 631 28.06 73.80 -6.74
N TYR A 632 29.36 74.11 -6.83
CA TYR A 632 30.16 74.40 -5.64
C TYR A 632 29.69 75.65 -4.89
N ARG A 633 29.18 76.68 -5.58
CA ARG A 633 28.55 77.84 -4.93
C ARG A 633 27.26 77.46 -4.20
N ASP A 634 26.47 76.54 -4.74
CA ASP A 634 25.28 76.01 -4.05
C ASP A 634 25.68 75.22 -2.79
N ILE A 635 26.67 74.33 -2.89
CA ILE A 635 27.25 73.58 -1.75
C ILE A 635 27.72 74.54 -0.66
N ARG A 636 28.46 75.59 -1.04
CA ARG A 636 28.93 76.61 -0.10
C ARG A 636 27.77 77.28 0.65
N ARG A 637 26.71 77.70 -0.07
CA ARG A 637 25.54 78.33 0.55
C ARG A 637 24.84 77.39 1.54
N LEU A 638 24.74 76.11 1.20
CA LEU A 638 24.17 75.08 2.08
C LEU A 638 25.02 74.90 3.36
N LEU A 639 26.34 74.76 3.22
CA LEU A 639 27.26 74.62 4.35
C LEU A 639 27.31 75.85 5.25
N GLU A 640 27.30 77.05 4.65
CA GLU A 640 27.23 78.31 5.38
C GLU A 640 25.91 78.44 6.16
N GLY A 641 24.79 78.03 5.57
CA GLY A 641 23.48 77.97 6.24
C GLY A 641 23.43 76.95 7.38
N ALA A 642 24.15 75.84 7.25
CA ALA A 642 24.30 74.83 8.31
C ALA A 642 25.31 75.20 9.41
N GLY A 643 26.02 76.33 9.28
CA GLY A 643 27.06 76.78 10.22
C GLY A 643 28.39 76.02 10.09
N MET A 644 28.56 75.21 9.05
CA MET A 644 29.76 74.42 8.76
C MET A 644 30.78 75.24 7.98
N TYR A 645 31.22 76.34 8.58
CA TYR A 645 32.02 77.37 7.90
C TYR A 645 33.40 76.87 7.42
N LEU A 646 34.05 75.94 8.13
CA LEU A 646 35.33 75.37 7.73
C LEU A 646 35.23 74.54 6.44
N GLU A 647 34.17 73.74 6.29
CA GLU A 647 33.92 72.98 5.06
C GLU A 647 33.51 73.90 3.91
N ALA A 648 32.76 74.96 4.20
CA ALA A 648 32.43 75.99 3.20
C ALA A 648 33.70 76.69 2.67
N ILE A 649 34.70 76.93 3.53
CA ILE A 649 36.01 77.47 3.11
C ILE A 649 36.72 76.50 2.16
N ASN A 650 36.78 75.20 2.49
CA ASN A 650 37.40 74.19 1.61
C ASN A 650 36.74 74.17 0.22
N VAL A 651 35.41 74.32 0.16
CA VAL A 651 34.68 74.41 -1.11
C VAL A 651 35.04 75.69 -1.89
N CYS A 652 35.15 76.83 -1.20
CA CYS A 652 35.62 78.07 -1.84
C CYS A 652 37.05 77.97 -2.38
N GLU A 653 37.93 77.27 -1.67
CA GLU A 653 39.29 77.00 -2.15
C GLU A 653 39.27 76.12 -3.41
N GLU A 654 38.39 75.13 -3.49
CA GLU A 654 38.19 74.34 -4.71
C GLU A 654 37.63 75.20 -5.85
N ILE A 655 36.70 76.13 -5.59
CA ILE A 655 36.22 77.09 -6.60
C ILE A 655 37.38 77.94 -7.11
N PHE A 656 38.21 78.48 -6.20
CA PHE A 656 39.37 79.29 -6.54
C PHE A 656 40.43 78.51 -7.34
N ARG A 657 40.55 77.20 -7.13
CA ARG A 657 41.41 76.32 -7.95
C ARG A 657 40.86 76.12 -9.36
N ILE A 658 39.55 75.99 -9.52
CA ILE A 658 38.90 75.74 -10.82
C ILE A 658 38.87 77.02 -11.66
N VAL A 659 38.37 78.11 -11.09
CA VAL A 659 38.33 79.44 -11.69
C VAL A 659 39.46 80.22 -11.04
N TYR A 660 40.68 79.92 -11.48
CA TYR A 660 41.86 80.66 -11.07
C TYR A 660 41.56 82.16 -11.27
N GLU A 661 41.73 82.93 -10.20
CA GLU A 661 41.59 84.40 -10.17
C GLU A 661 40.20 85.01 -9.98
N GLU A 662 39.17 84.25 -9.56
CA GLU A 662 37.89 84.89 -9.22
C GLU A 662 37.99 85.75 -7.93
N THR A 663 37.97 87.08 -8.09
CA THR A 663 38.17 88.05 -6.99
C THR A 663 37.12 87.93 -5.90
N TYR A 664 35.87 87.61 -6.24
CA TYR A 664 34.79 87.47 -5.26
C TYR A 664 34.88 86.20 -4.39
N THR A 665 35.59 85.15 -4.82
CA THR A 665 35.76 83.94 -3.98
C THR A 665 36.71 84.20 -2.83
N LEU A 666 37.77 85.00 -3.03
CA LEU A 666 38.67 85.47 -1.96
C LEU A 666 37.92 86.30 -0.90
N LYS A 667 36.97 87.13 -1.34
CA LYS A 667 36.06 87.87 -0.44
C LYS A 667 35.23 86.92 0.43
N ASP A 668 34.66 85.89 -0.20
CA ASP A 668 33.78 84.95 0.48
C ASP A 668 34.56 84.04 1.44
N ILE A 669 35.80 83.62 1.11
CA ILE A 669 36.69 82.91 2.04
C ILE A 669 37.01 83.77 3.28
N ALA A 670 37.39 85.04 3.07
CA ALA A 670 37.72 85.95 4.15
C ALA A 670 36.53 86.19 5.11
N ARG A 671 35.32 86.33 4.53
CA ARG A 671 34.06 86.44 5.28
C ARG A 671 33.73 85.19 6.08
N LEU A 672 33.95 84.00 5.52
CA LEU A 672 33.71 82.73 6.23
C LEU A 672 34.69 82.55 7.40
N TYR A 673 35.96 82.91 7.24
CA TYR A 673 36.93 82.90 8.35
C TYR A 673 36.56 83.89 9.47
N GLU A 674 36.01 85.05 9.13
CA GLU A 674 35.48 86.03 10.10
C GLU A 674 34.34 85.40 10.92
N LYS A 675 33.42 84.65 10.28
CA LYS A 675 32.35 83.90 10.94
C LYS A 675 32.87 82.73 11.80
N CYS A 676 33.97 82.08 11.40
CA CYS A 676 34.67 81.05 12.18
C CYS A 676 35.45 81.57 13.41
N GLN A 677 35.51 82.89 13.64
CA GLN A 677 36.44 83.54 14.58
C GLN A 677 37.94 83.29 14.26
N GLY A 678 38.25 82.86 13.05
CA GLY A 678 39.62 82.64 12.55
C GLY A 678 40.27 83.94 12.10
N ARG A 679 40.62 84.83 13.04
CA ARG A 679 41.14 86.19 12.76
C ARG A 679 42.32 86.22 11.77
N ARG A 680 43.28 85.31 11.93
CA ARG A 680 44.48 85.22 11.07
C ARG A 680 44.13 84.84 9.62
N GLY A 681 43.28 83.84 9.43
CA GLY A 681 42.86 83.39 8.10
C GLY A 681 42.01 84.43 7.36
N ALA A 682 41.13 85.13 8.09
CA ALA A 682 40.32 86.22 7.55
C ALA A 682 41.19 87.37 7.03
N LEU A 683 42.17 87.80 7.84
CA LEU A 683 43.05 88.90 7.51
C LEU A 683 43.92 88.59 6.28
N GLU A 684 44.50 87.39 6.21
CA GLU A 684 45.30 86.95 5.06
C GLU A 684 44.49 87.00 3.74
N HIS A 685 43.26 86.51 3.76
CA HIS A 685 42.42 86.46 2.55
C HIS A 685 41.83 87.83 2.19
N TYR A 686 41.54 88.72 3.15
CA TYR A 686 41.14 90.11 2.85
C TYR A 686 42.28 90.92 2.23
N VAL A 687 43.54 90.70 2.67
CA VAL A 687 44.72 91.33 2.03
C VAL A 687 44.88 90.84 0.58
N LYS A 688 44.74 89.52 0.34
CA LYS A 688 44.75 88.96 -1.02
C LYS A 688 43.60 89.53 -1.87
N TYR A 689 42.40 89.64 -1.31
CA TYR A 689 41.22 90.23 -1.97
C TYR A 689 41.42 91.71 -2.33
N ALA A 690 42.00 92.51 -1.42
CA ALA A 690 42.28 93.93 -1.65
C ALA A 690 43.27 94.12 -2.81
N ARG A 691 44.36 93.35 -2.81
CA ARG A 691 45.39 93.39 -3.88
C ARG A 691 44.84 92.97 -5.23
N LYS A 692 44.02 91.91 -5.29
CA LYS A 692 43.40 91.47 -6.55
C LYS A 692 42.33 92.45 -7.04
N SER A 693 41.48 92.98 -6.16
CA SER A 693 40.48 94.01 -6.53
C SER A 693 41.15 95.26 -7.09
N LEU A 694 42.31 95.63 -6.54
CA LEU A 694 43.17 96.67 -7.08
C LEU A 694 43.68 96.32 -8.48
N GLN A 695 44.19 95.10 -8.71
CA GLN A 695 44.60 94.62 -10.04
C GLN A 695 43.46 94.67 -11.07
N ASP A 696 42.25 94.32 -10.67
CA ASP A 696 41.05 94.37 -11.52
C ASP A 696 40.46 95.78 -11.67
N ASN A 697 41.13 96.81 -11.10
CA ASN A 697 40.70 98.21 -11.04
C ASN A 697 39.34 98.47 -10.33
N ASN A 698 38.89 97.55 -9.48
CA ASN A 698 37.70 97.71 -8.64
C ASN A 698 38.05 98.39 -7.30
N ILE A 699 38.24 99.71 -7.35
CA ILE A 699 38.67 100.52 -6.19
C ILE A 699 37.67 100.47 -5.02
N SER A 700 36.37 100.48 -5.31
CA SER A 700 35.32 100.42 -4.28
C SER A 700 35.41 99.15 -3.42
N GLU A 701 35.68 98.02 -4.05
CA GLU A 701 35.85 96.73 -3.38
C GLU A 701 37.19 96.62 -2.63
N ALA A 702 38.25 97.23 -3.17
CA ALA A 702 39.53 97.35 -2.47
C ALA A 702 39.41 98.19 -1.18
N LYS A 703 38.64 99.30 -1.22
CA LYS A 703 38.32 100.11 -0.04
C LYS A 703 37.52 99.32 1.00
N PHE A 704 36.54 98.55 0.56
CA PHE A 704 35.77 97.67 1.45
C PHE A 704 36.68 96.64 2.14
N ALA A 705 37.59 96.02 1.40
CA ALA A 705 38.58 95.09 1.94
C ALA A 705 39.50 95.76 2.97
N LEU A 706 40.02 96.96 2.66
CA LEU A 706 40.86 97.76 3.56
C LEU A 706 40.14 98.10 4.87
N GLN A 707 38.86 98.48 4.80
CA GLN A 707 38.06 98.77 5.99
C GLN A 707 37.91 97.52 6.88
N LYS A 708 37.71 96.35 6.26
CA LYS A 708 37.64 95.07 6.99
C LYS A 708 38.98 94.67 7.60
N ILE A 709 40.10 94.88 6.91
CA ILE A 709 41.46 94.64 7.45
C ILE A 709 41.70 95.53 8.68
N LYS A 710 41.43 96.85 8.57
CA LYS A 710 41.54 97.81 9.69
C LYS A 710 40.67 97.41 10.89
N ALA A 711 39.46 96.90 10.64
CA ALA A 711 38.56 96.45 11.71
C ALA A 711 39.02 95.15 12.38
N LEU A 712 39.63 94.23 11.62
CA LEU A 712 40.17 92.98 12.14
C LEU A 712 41.50 93.18 12.85
N ASP A 713 42.41 94.00 12.34
CA ASP A 713 43.66 94.39 13.00
C ASP A 713 44.11 95.79 12.54
N PRO A 714 43.92 96.83 13.39
CA PRO A 714 44.31 98.20 13.06
C PRO A 714 45.81 98.39 12.78
N ASN A 715 46.67 97.47 13.25
CA ASN A 715 48.12 97.57 13.13
C ASN A 715 48.70 96.65 12.03
N ASP A 716 47.87 96.11 11.13
CA ASP A 716 48.36 95.25 10.06
C ASP A 716 49.28 96.00 9.09
N GLY A 717 50.48 95.47 8.86
CA GLY A 717 51.50 96.11 8.04
C GLY A 717 51.15 96.27 6.55
N ASN A 718 50.06 95.65 6.06
CA ASN A 718 49.63 95.82 4.66
C ASN A 718 48.69 97.01 4.46
N ILE A 719 48.17 97.63 5.53
CA ILE A 719 47.18 98.72 5.47
C ILE A 719 47.70 99.92 4.68
N ASP A 720 48.86 100.45 5.07
CA ASP A 720 49.44 101.65 4.44
C ASP A 720 49.74 101.43 2.95
N ALA A 721 50.20 100.22 2.60
CA ALA A 721 50.49 99.85 1.21
C ALA A 721 49.22 99.77 0.35
N ILE A 722 48.16 99.12 0.85
CA ILE A 722 46.87 99.03 0.14
C ILE A 722 46.20 100.40 0.04
N GLU A 723 46.28 101.23 1.09
CA GLU A 723 45.71 102.57 1.13
C GLU A 723 46.42 103.53 0.15
N PHE A 724 47.75 103.44 0.06
CA PHE A 724 48.54 104.14 -0.95
C PHE A 724 48.13 103.73 -2.37
N ASP A 725 48.02 102.41 -2.64
CA ASP A 725 47.65 101.91 -3.97
C ASP A 725 46.22 102.32 -4.38
N ILE A 726 45.28 102.37 -3.43
CA ILE A 726 43.91 102.88 -3.63
C ILE A 726 43.97 104.38 -3.98
N GLN A 727 44.64 105.20 -3.17
CA GLN A 727 44.74 106.65 -3.41
C GLN A 727 45.43 106.96 -4.74
N HIS A 728 46.49 106.23 -5.08
CA HIS A 728 47.20 106.38 -6.34
C HIS A 728 46.29 106.11 -7.55
N ARG A 729 45.53 105.00 -7.52
CA ARG A 729 44.55 104.67 -8.58
C ARG A 729 43.35 105.61 -8.61
N GLU A 730 42.89 106.11 -7.46
CA GLU A 730 41.82 107.11 -7.40
C GLU A 730 42.26 108.45 -7.98
N ASN A 731 43.49 108.88 -7.70
CA ASN A 731 44.06 110.08 -8.30
C ASN A 731 44.29 109.92 -9.81
N LEU A 732 44.56 108.70 -10.29
CA LEU A 732 44.60 108.38 -11.73
C LEU A 732 43.21 108.47 -12.40
N LEU A 733 42.13 108.05 -11.73
CA LEU A 733 40.75 108.17 -12.25
C LEU A 733 40.17 109.59 -12.08
N ALA A 734 40.42 110.24 -10.94
CA ALA A 734 40.01 111.62 -10.64
C ALA A 734 40.86 112.66 -11.40
N GLY A 735 42.07 112.28 -11.80
CA GLY A 735 43.00 113.06 -12.63
C GLY A 735 42.68 113.04 -14.12
N SER A 736 41.50 112.55 -14.53
CA SER A 736 40.95 112.79 -15.87
C SER A 736 39.90 113.91 -15.85
N PRO A 737 40.29 115.20 -15.90
CA PRO A 737 39.41 116.26 -16.37
C PRO A 737 39.37 116.26 -17.90
N VAL A 738 38.16 115.98 -18.40
CA VAL A 738 37.61 116.29 -19.71
C VAL A 738 38.37 117.38 -20.51
N ALA A 739 38.89 116.99 -21.68
CA ALA A 739 39.04 117.89 -22.81
C ALA A 739 37.81 117.76 -23.73
N ARG A 740 36.99 118.81 -23.70
CA ARG A 740 36.35 119.54 -24.82
C ARG A 740 35.85 118.79 -26.08
N GLN A 741 34.66 119.27 -26.51
CA GLN A 741 33.96 119.21 -27.82
C GLN A 741 33.08 117.95 -28.03
N ALA A 742 31.80 118.01 -28.43
CA ALA A 742 30.84 119.07 -28.74
C ALA A 742 29.41 118.43 -28.76
N PRO A 743 28.32 119.16 -28.48
CA PRO A 743 26.94 118.75 -28.79
C PRO A 743 26.46 119.42 -30.11
N PRO A 744 25.20 119.30 -30.53
CA PRO A 744 24.23 118.19 -30.53
C PRO A 744 23.92 117.80 -32.00
N THR A 745 23.39 116.61 -32.30
CA THR A 745 22.01 116.27 -32.75
C THR A 745 22.24 115.04 -33.65
N GLU A 746 21.41 114.00 -33.75
CA GLU A 746 19.98 113.89 -33.50
C GLU A 746 19.60 112.39 -33.46
N THR A 747 18.44 112.13 -32.85
CA THR A 747 17.54 110.99 -33.07
C THR A 747 17.89 109.63 -32.44
N ARG A 748 16.98 108.96 -31.71
CA ARG A 748 15.66 109.36 -31.15
C ARG A 748 15.22 108.24 -30.19
N VAL A 749 14.77 108.63 -28.99
CA VAL A 749 13.61 108.13 -28.19
C VAL A 749 13.52 106.62 -27.92
N SER A 750 13.08 106.08 -26.78
CA SER A 750 12.85 106.41 -25.36
C SER A 750 12.36 105.06 -24.75
N PRO A 751 12.34 104.88 -23.43
CA PRO A 751 12.09 103.60 -22.74
C PRO A 751 10.56 103.40 -22.52
N PRO A 752 9.99 102.51 -21.64
CA PRO A 752 10.56 101.60 -20.63
C PRO A 752 9.82 100.21 -20.47
N SER A 753 10.26 99.43 -19.48
CA SER A 753 9.48 98.59 -18.53
C SER A 753 8.56 97.42 -18.98
N GLN A 754 8.74 96.32 -18.23
CA GLN A 754 7.73 95.33 -17.77
C GLN A 754 7.33 94.13 -18.67
N PRO A 755 6.81 93.03 -18.07
CA PRO A 755 7.15 91.64 -18.40
C PRO A 755 6.04 90.88 -19.15
N THR A 756 6.23 89.56 -19.32
CA THR A 756 5.27 88.45 -19.54
C THR A 756 5.18 87.76 -20.92
N THR A 757 5.28 86.43 -20.83
CA THR A 757 4.49 85.36 -21.46
C THR A 757 4.63 84.94 -22.94
N GLN A 758 4.81 83.61 -23.04
CA GLN A 758 4.17 82.65 -23.96
C GLN A 758 4.72 82.42 -25.38
N ALA A 759 5.35 81.25 -25.51
CA ALA A 759 4.92 80.10 -26.34
C ALA A 759 4.49 80.32 -27.80
N LYS A 760 5.23 79.72 -28.74
CA LYS A 760 4.87 78.45 -29.43
C LYS A 760 5.73 78.23 -30.69
N ARG A 761 6.17 76.97 -30.82
CA ARG A 761 6.22 76.11 -32.02
C ARG A 761 6.70 76.69 -33.35
N THR A 762 7.69 76.02 -33.93
CA THR A 762 7.63 75.28 -35.22
C THR A 762 8.98 74.56 -35.39
N SER A 763 9.05 73.23 -35.35
CA SER A 763 8.76 72.25 -36.41
C SER A 763 9.83 72.17 -37.51
N GLY A 764 10.27 70.94 -37.77
CA GLY A 764 11.10 70.55 -38.91
C GLY A 764 12.48 70.10 -38.46
N GLY A 765 12.92 68.87 -38.64
CA GLY A 765 12.38 67.79 -39.44
C GLY A 765 13.56 66.92 -39.90
N THR A 766 13.47 65.64 -39.58
CA THR A 766 13.87 64.49 -40.41
C THR A 766 15.34 64.20 -40.76
N ARG A 767 15.60 62.88 -40.63
CA ARG A 767 16.46 61.98 -41.43
C ARG A 767 17.95 62.03 -41.10
N ILE A 768 18.49 61.02 -40.41
CA ILE A 768 18.79 59.63 -40.89
C ILE A 768 19.53 59.66 -42.23
N LEU A 769 20.81 59.24 -42.23
CA LEU A 769 21.29 58.08 -42.99
C LEU A 769 22.79 57.81 -42.69
N ARG A 770 23.06 56.52 -42.37
CA ARG A 770 24.35 55.79 -42.41
C ARG A 770 25.09 56.02 -43.75
N PRO A 771 26.43 55.81 -43.90
CA PRO A 771 27.09 54.47 -43.97
C PRO A 771 28.54 54.39 -43.43
N THR A 772 28.94 53.40 -42.63
CA THR A 772 29.55 52.09 -42.99
C THR A 772 30.80 52.09 -43.90
N ILE A 773 31.95 51.63 -43.37
CA ILE A 773 32.76 50.45 -43.84
C ILE A 773 34.30 50.60 -43.73
N SER A 774 34.90 49.60 -43.04
CA SER A 774 36.22 48.97 -43.24
C SER A 774 37.50 49.73 -42.81
N LYS A 775 38.62 49.11 -42.40
CA LYS A 775 39.21 47.77 -42.70
C LYS A 775 40.41 47.55 -41.75
N LYS A 776 40.64 46.28 -41.33
CA LYS A 776 41.94 45.50 -41.26
C LYS A 776 43.20 46.13 -40.59
N VAL A 777 44.18 45.45 -39.97
CA VAL A 777 44.59 44.05 -39.72
C VAL A 777 45.81 44.09 -38.74
N SER A 778 46.03 42.93 -38.09
CA SER A 778 47.07 42.39 -37.19
C SER A 778 48.57 42.70 -37.42
N PRO A 779 49.48 42.25 -36.51
CA PRO A 779 50.19 40.94 -36.65
C PRO A 779 50.48 40.20 -35.29
N SER A 780 50.39 38.86 -35.13
CA SER A 780 51.30 37.69 -35.44
C SER A 780 51.78 36.96 -34.15
N HIS A 781 51.33 35.72 -33.85
CA HIS A 781 52.00 34.37 -33.97
C HIS A 781 53.05 33.99 -32.87
N LYS A 782 53.01 32.82 -32.17
CA LYS A 782 53.07 31.38 -32.59
C LYS A 782 52.52 30.45 -31.45
N LYS A 783 51.70 29.39 -31.71
CA LYS A 783 51.98 27.91 -31.86
C LYS A 783 52.76 27.27 -30.69
N LYS A 784 52.56 26.05 -30.17
CA LYS A 784 51.73 24.80 -30.30
C LYS A 784 52.10 23.97 -29.02
N GLU A 785 51.33 23.06 -28.42
CA GLU A 785 51.17 21.63 -28.77
C GLU A 785 50.40 20.90 -27.62
N GLU A 786 49.63 19.85 -27.94
CA GLU A 786 48.95 18.92 -26.97
C GLU A 786 49.90 17.81 -26.48
N PRO A 787 49.57 17.07 -25.38
CA PRO A 787 48.91 15.75 -25.55
C PRO A 787 47.90 15.34 -24.43
N LYS A 788 47.03 14.35 -24.74
CA LYS A 788 46.18 13.55 -23.81
C LYS A 788 46.95 12.31 -23.27
N PRO A 789 46.32 11.34 -22.55
CA PRO A 789 45.89 11.35 -21.15
C PRO A 789 46.52 10.17 -20.35
N GLN A 790 46.68 10.28 -19.03
CA GLN A 790 46.99 9.11 -18.19
C GLN A 790 46.15 9.06 -16.90
N THR A 791 45.56 7.89 -16.72
CA THR A 791 44.99 7.26 -15.52
C THR A 791 45.87 7.36 -14.27
N LEU A 792 45.25 7.43 -13.09
CA LEU A 792 45.59 6.69 -11.86
C LEU A 792 44.62 7.18 -10.76
N SER A 793 43.69 6.39 -10.21
CA SER A 793 43.98 5.30 -9.27
C SER A 793 45.13 5.61 -8.31
N SER A 794 45.02 6.73 -7.58
CA SER A 794 46.02 7.11 -6.55
C SER A 794 45.44 7.90 -5.36
N GLN A 795 44.14 7.76 -5.07
CA GLN A 795 43.55 8.29 -3.82
C GLN A 795 42.75 7.25 -3.01
N LEU A 796 42.88 5.96 -3.34
CA LEU A 796 42.18 4.85 -2.67
C LEU A 796 43.07 4.00 -1.73
N GLU A 797 44.32 4.41 -1.50
CA GLU A 797 45.26 3.75 -0.57
C GLU A 797 45.76 4.67 0.56
N ARG A 798 44.86 5.45 1.17
CA ARG A 798 45.16 6.14 2.44
C ARG A 798 44.17 5.86 3.58
N LEU A 799 43.30 4.86 3.43
CA LEU A 799 42.34 4.42 4.45
C LEU A 799 42.51 2.93 4.83
N LYS A 800 43.76 2.48 4.99
CA LYS A 800 44.07 1.12 5.50
C LYS A 800 45.16 1.12 6.58
N THR A 801 45.11 2.06 7.53
CA THR A 801 45.85 1.91 8.79
C THR A 801 45.12 2.64 9.90
N LEU A 802 44.35 1.90 10.71
CA LEU A 802 44.14 2.10 12.16
C LEU A 802 43.00 1.16 12.63
N LYS A 803 43.36 -0.09 12.89
CA LYS A 803 42.62 -0.99 13.79
C LYS A 803 43.55 -1.31 14.96
N LYS A 804 43.20 -0.86 16.17
CA LYS A 804 43.30 -1.58 17.46
C LYS A 804 43.07 -0.61 18.63
N GLY A 805 42.08 -0.89 19.49
CA GLY A 805 41.97 -0.27 20.81
C GLY A 805 40.59 -0.24 21.49
N LYS A 806 40.19 -1.39 22.06
CA LYS A 806 39.42 -1.59 23.33
C LYS A 806 37.98 -1.01 23.55
N SER A 807 37.01 -1.94 23.51
CA SER A 807 35.97 -2.33 24.50
C SER A 807 35.01 -1.35 25.23
N SER A 808 33.72 -1.74 25.17
CA SER A 808 32.56 -1.57 26.13
C SER A 808 31.48 -0.50 25.78
N PRO A 809 30.20 -0.62 26.24
CA PRO A 809 29.06 -1.10 25.42
C PRO A 809 27.88 -0.11 25.20
N GLN A 810 27.21 -0.25 24.03
CA GLN A 810 25.83 0.18 23.65
C GLN A 810 25.47 1.70 23.60
N PRO A 811 24.42 2.14 22.83
CA PRO A 811 23.20 1.41 22.43
C PRO A 811 22.89 1.33 20.90
N GLN A 812 21.98 0.40 20.57
CA GLN A 812 21.64 -0.12 19.23
C GLN A 812 20.89 0.85 18.29
N ASN A 813 20.50 2.05 18.73
CA ASN A 813 19.75 3.02 17.90
C ASN A 813 20.59 3.72 16.81
N ALA A 814 21.91 3.59 16.82
CA ALA A 814 22.79 4.19 15.82
C ALA A 814 22.95 3.35 14.53
N GLN A 815 22.67 2.04 14.59
CA GLN A 815 22.85 1.15 13.44
C GLN A 815 21.72 1.30 12.41
N VAL A 816 20.48 1.55 12.84
CA VAL A 816 19.34 1.77 11.94
C VAL A 816 19.51 3.06 11.11
N LYS A 817 20.01 4.14 11.74
CA LYS A 817 20.31 5.41 11.05
C LYS A 817 21.45 5.31 10.02
N GLN A 818 22.42 4.42 10.23
CA GLN A 818 23.50 4.20 9.26
C GLN A 818 23.08 3.35 8.05
N ILE A 819 22.02 2.55 8.17
CA ILE A 819 21.51 1.69 7.10
C ILE A 819 20.72 2.52 6.07
N SER A 820 19.87 3.46 6.52
CA SER A 820 19.10 4.36 5.64
C SER A 820 20.00 5.21 4.72
N VAL A 821 21.07 5.80 5.27
CA VAL A 821 22.04 6.60 4.49
C VAL A 821 22.86 5.73 3.52
N LYS A 822 23.14 4.47 3.88
CA LYS A 822 23.85 3.52 3.00
C LYS A 822 22.98 3.06 1.83
N ASN A 823 21.70 2.82 2.06
CA ASN A 823 20.75 2.41 1.02
C ASN A 823 20.52 3.55 0.02
N PHE A 824 20.42 4.79 0.50
CA PHE A 824 20.35 5.99 -0.36
C PHE A 824 21.60 6.16 -1.25
N ALA A 825 22.80 5.93 -0.69
CA ALA A 825 24.05 5.97 -1.46
C ALA A 825 24.21 4.82 -2.47
N GLN A 826 23.57 3.67 -2.21
CA GLN A 826 23.52 2.54 -3.15
C GLN A 826 22.51 2.77 -4.27
N HIS A 827 21.34 3.35 -3.98
CA HIS A 827 20.35 3.77 -4.99
C HIS A 827 20.89 4.89 -5.91
N LEU A 828 21.64 5.86 -5.37
CA LEU A 828 22.34 6.86 -6.19
C LEU A 828 23.41 6.26 -7.12
N LYS A 829 24.01 5.12 -6.75
CA LYS A 829 24.91 4.35 -7.63
C LYS A 829 24.13 3.58 -8.70
N ALA A 830 22.91 3.15 -8.42
CA ALA A 830 22.03 2.50 -9.39
C ALA A 830 21.49 3.52 -10.41
N LEU A 831 21.08 4.72 -9.98
CA LEU A 831 20.62 5.80 -10.86
C LEU A 831 21.72 6.36 -11.79
N LYS A 832 22.99 6.30 -11.37
CA LYS A 832 24.14 6.63 -12.26
C LYS A 832 24.40 5.58 -13.35
N LYS A 833 23.85 4.37 -13.23
CA LYS A 833 23.82 3.37 -14.30
C LYS A 833 22.48 3.48 -15.01
N GLY A 834 22.32 4.54 -15.82
CA GLY A 834 21.10 4.78 -16.59
C GLY A 834 20.66 3.54 -17.38
N THR A 835 19.67 2.84 -16.85
CA THR A 835 18.95 1.77 -17.52
C THR A 835 17.48 1.90 -17.13
N SER A 836 16.71 2.55 -18.00
CA SER A 836 15.27 2.36 -18.07
C SER A 836 14.99 1.01 -18.71
N PRO A 837 14.01 0.22 -18.24
CA PRO A 837 13.54 -0.93 -19.00
C PRO A 837 12.42 -0.45 -19.93
N SER A 838 12.76 -0.10 -21.17
CA SER A 838 11.80 -0.17 -22.28
C SER A 838 12.17 -1.33 -23.20
N SER A 839 11.20 -2.21 -23.37
CA SER A 839 11.07 -3.35 -24.28
C SER A 839 12.00 -3.46 -25.51
N SER A 840 12.35 -4.72 -25.78
CA SER A 840 12.68 -5.37 -27.07
C SER A 840 14.17 -5.54 -27.44
N ALA A 841 14.67 -6.78 -27.26
CA ALA A 841 15.56 -7.43 -28.23
C ALA A 841 15.67 -8.96 -27.99
N LYS A 842 15.02 -9.73 -28.88
CA LYS A 842 15.35 -11.09 -29.37
C LYS A 842 15.35 -12.22 -28.33
N ILE A 843 14.28 -13.02 -28.20
CA ILE A 843 13.84 -14.07 -29.14
C ILE A 843 14.99 -14.65 -29.97
N GLN A 844 15.63 -15.68 -29.41
CA GLN A 844 16.12 -16.80 -30.21
C GLN A 844 15.27 -18.02 -29.84
N LYS A 845 14.61 -18.53 -30.88
CA LYS A 845 13.83 -19.76 -30.88
C LYS A 845 14.74 -20.91 -30.44
N ASP A 846 14.26 -21.74 -29.54
CA ASP A 846 14.32 -23.18 -29.78
C ASP A 846 12.99 -23.83 -29.39
N LYS A 847 12.40 -24.45 -30.42
CA LYS A 847 11.18 -25.27 -30.39
C LYS A 847 11.60 -26.70 -30.08
N SER A 848 11.15 -27.23 -28.95
CA SER A 848 10.97 -28.68 -28.68
C SER A 848 10.74 -28.82 -27.18
N LEU A 849 9.72 -29.45 -26.60
CA LEU A 849 8.67 -30.35 -27.06
C LEU A 849 7.58 -30.31 -25.97
N LEU A 850 6.33 -30.11 -26.37
CA LEU A 850 5.17 -30.65 -25.67
C LEU A 850 4.99 -32.08 -26.20
N SER A 851 5.16 -33.10 -25.36
CA SER A 851 4.51 -34.40 -25.54
C SER A 851 4.70 -35.33 -24.34
N ALA A 852 3.65 -36.08 -24.06
CA ALA A 852 3.60 -37.33 -23.29
C ALA A 852 3.32 -37.21 -21.79
N ALA A 853 2.02 -37.10 -21.50
CA ALA A 853 1.42 -37.88 -20.43
C ALA A 853 1.35 -39.37 -20.82
N SER A 854 1.34 -40.22 -19.79
CA SER A 854 0.82 -41.60 -19.71
C SER A 854 1.76 -42.81 -19.95
N ALA A 855 1.76 -43.65 -18.90
CA ALA A 855 1.78 -45.12 -18.88
C ALA A 855 3.13 -45.87 -18.94
N LEU A 856 3.61 -46.41 -17.81
CA LEU A 856 3.40 -47.83 -17.40
C LEU A 856 4.26 -48.25 -16.19
N LYS A 857 3.55 -48.80 -15.18
CA LYS A 857 3.87 -49.98 -14.34
C LYS A 857 5.34 -50.33 -14.03
N GLY A 858 5.68 -50.15 -12.75
CA GLY A 858 5.95 -51.24 -11.79
C GLY A 858 7.23 -52.05 -11.92
N ILE A 859 8.05 -52.07 -10.84
CA ILE A 859 8.53 -53.27 -10.13
C ILE A 859 9.12 -52.85 -8.77
N LYS A 860 8.88 -53.73 -7.80
CA LYS A 860 9.19 -53.72 -6.35
C LYS A 860 10.69 -53.63 -6.02
N SER A 861 11.03 -53.00 -4.89
CA SER A 861 11.76 -53.65 -3.77
C SER A 861 11.97 -52.71 -2.57
N SER A 862 11.88 -53.30 -1.38
CA SER A 862 11.81 -52.73 -0.03
C SER A 862 13.21 -52.42 0.59
N PRO A 863 13.28 -51.87 1.84
CA PRO A 863 14.36 -51.02 2.35
C PRO A 863 15.40 -51.74 3.25
N PRO A 864 16.38 -50.99 3.79
CA PRO A 864 16.87 -51.26 5.17
C PRO A 864 17.00 -49.94 5.98
N SER A 865 16.33 -49.80 7.13
CA SER A 865 16.72 -50.21 8.49
C SER A 865 17.54 -49.16 9.26
N THR A 866 16.96 -48.70 10.37
CA THR A 866 17.58 -48.01 11.52
C THR A 866 18.78 -48.75 12.10
N PRO A 867 19.65 -48.06 12.86
CA PRO A 867 19.86 -48.53 14.24
C PRO A 867 20.04 -47.43 15.31
N SER A 868 19.31 -47.63 16.42
CA SER A 868 19.72 -47.56 17.84
C SER A 868 20.55 -46.40 18.42
N SER A 869 19.98 -45.78 19.45
CA SER A 869 20.63 -45.21 20.65
C SER A 869 21.54 -46.22 21.39
N PRO A 870 22.50 -45.78 22.24
CA PRO A 870 22.22 -45.74 23.69
C PRO A 870 22.99 -44.69 24.53
N SER A 871 22.50 -44.53 25.77
CA SER A 871 23.21 -44.26 27.03
C SER A 871 23.59 -42.82 27.48
N THR A 872 22.86 -42.36 28.50
CA THR A 872 23.30 -41.54 29.65
C THR A 872 24.19 -42.37 30.60
N PRO A 873 25.04 -41.81 31.51
CA PRO A 873 24.56 -41.29 32.81
C PRO A 873 25.42 -40.17 33.47
N SER A 874 24.99 -39.79 34.69
CA SER A 874 25.62 -38.97 35.78
C SER A 874 25.42 -37.45 35.71
N LYS A 875 24.57 -36.84 36.56
CA LYS A 875 24.58 -36.59 38.04
C LYS A 875 25.54 -35.47 38.46
N GLU A 876 24.97 -34.33 38.90
CA GLU A 876 25.18 -33.67 40.21
C GLU A 876 24.40 -32.33 40.29
N ASN A 877 23.31 -32.30 41.07
CA ASN A 877 23.12 -31.56 42.35
C ASN A 877 24.11 -30.37 42.60
N VAL A 878 23.79 -29.19 43.13
CA VAL A 878 22.79 -28.67 44.10
C VAL A 878 22.78 -27.12 43.93
N ASP A 879 21.63 -26.45 44.06
CA ASP A 879 21.40 -25.40 45.09
C ASP A 879 20.13 -24.57 44.83
N SER A 880 19.31 -24.64 45.87
CA SER A 880 18.05 -23.99 46.20
C SER A 880 18.20 -22.50 46.49
N VAL A 881 17.21 -21.69 46.11
CA VAL A 881 16.62 -20.67 46.99
C VAL A 881 15.10 -20.60 46.78
N GLU A 882 14.44 -20.56 47.94
CA GLU A 882 13.03 -20.60 48.27
C GLU A 882 12.24 -19.30 48.01
N VAL A 883 10.94 -19.50 47.81
CA VAL A 883 9.79 -18.82 48.45
C VAL A 883 9.54 -17.33 48.15
N GLN A 884 8.38 -17.07 47.53
CA GLN A 884 7.30 -16.37 48.23
C GLN A 884 5.92 -16.75 47.64
N LYS A 885 5.14 -17.45 48.47
CA LYS A 885 3.68 -17.54 48.39
C LYS A 885 3.12 -16.29 49.06
N ASP A 886 2.09 -15.70 48.48
CA ASP A 886 1.02 -15.14 49.28
C ASP A 886 -0.34 -15.59 48.74
N LYS A 887 -1.13 -16.11 49.67
CA LYS A 887 -2.52 -16.57 49.51
C LYS A 887 -3.41 -15.58 50.24
N SER A 888 -4.50 -15.16 49.61
CA SER A 888 -5.82 -14.96 50.24
C SER A 888 -6.84 -14.86 49.10
N LEU A 889 -7.68 -15.87 48.87
CA LEU A 889 -8.90 -16.32 49.56
C LEU A 889 -10.17 -15.54 49.20
N LEU A 890 -11.13 -16.28 48.61
CA LEU A 890 -12.61 -16.14 48.62
C LEU A 890 -13.18 -14.93 47.84
N SER A 891 -14.25 -15.03 47.04
CA SER A 891 -15.44 -15.88 47.13
C SER A 891 -16.01 -16.33 45.77
N ALA A 892 -16.66 -17.49 45.78
CA ALA A 892 -17.57 -17.97 44.75
C ALA A 892 -18.96 -17.31 44.86
N ALA A 893 -19.76 -17.50 43.80
CA ALA A 893 -21.23 -17.41 43.70
C ALA A 893 -21.79 -16.23 42.88
N ASP A 894 -22.85 -16.56 42.14
CA ASP A 894 -23.85 -15.69 41.50
C ASP A 894 -23.65 -15.32 40.01
N ILE A 895 -24.06 -16.24 39.13
CA ILE A 895 -25.36 -16.18 38.40
C ILE A 895 -25.28 -17.02 37.10
N LEU A 896 -25.95 -18.17 37.13
CA LEU A 896 -26.49 -18.85 35.96
C LEU A 896 -28.00 -18.97 36.15
N ARG A 897 -28.73 -18.80 35.04
CA ARG A 897 -30.14 -19.16 34.75
C ARG A 897 -31.16 -18.04 34.80
N GLY A 898 -31.83 -17.90 33.67
CA GLY A 898 -33.28 -17.73 33.62
C GLY A 898 -33.72 -16.74 32.56
N MET A 899 -34.13 -17.22 31.38
CA MET A 899 -35.53 -17.10 30.95
C MET A 899 -35.74 -17.75 29.57
N LYS A 900 -36.64 -18.73 29.58
CA LYS A 900 -37.31 -19.33 28.42
C LYS A 900 -38.45 -18.40 27.95
N ASN A 901 -38.80 -18.57 26.67
CA ASN A 901 -40.11 -18.37 26.03
C ASN A 901 -40.59 -16.94 25.68
N LYS A 902 -40.57 -16.66 24.35
CA LYS A 902 -41.69 -16.33 23.41
C LYS A 902 -42.93 -15.54 23.92
N PRO A 903 -43.75 -14.89 23.05
CA PRO A 903 -43.57 -14.52 21.62
C PRO A 903 -44.03 -13.07 21.28
N LYS A 904 -43.66 -12.58 20.09
CA LYS A 904 -44.56 -11.88 19.14
C LYS A 904 -43.94 -11.90 17.75
#